data_AF-W5JKF7-F1
#
_entry.id   AF-W5JKF7-F1
#
_cell.length_a   1.000
_cell.length_b   1.000
_cell.length_c   1.000
_cell.angle_alpha   90.00
_cell.angle_beta   90.00
_cell.angle_gamma   90.00
#
_symmetry.space_group_name_H-M   'P 1'
#
loop_
_entity.id
_entity.type
_entity.pdbx_description
1 polymer ?
#
loop_
_entity_poly.entity_id
_entity_poly.type
_entity_poly.pdbx_seq_one_letter_code
_entity_poly.pdbx_strand_id
1 'polypeptide(L)'
;MFLQGILSNKKVLTACAIAVVITICAIVVPIAVVNSYDDAPKKTFAGRDVLDEVPLIDGHNDLPFSIYLVESNVLKRFNLDSNLKEDTVWSTVDRSHTDLPRLRQGKLGAQFWVAYVRCVDTQYKDAVARTLEQIDVTKRLIRKYPSDLKYVDTADGIMEAYREGKIASLIAVEGGHSIDSRLAVLRLYYELGVRYLTLTHSCNTPWADASPVDDPDTTPQPSPSQLTNLSPWGRNVVLEMNRLGMMIDISHVSYGVMRDVLQYSRAPVIFSHSSAHGVFGHHRNVQDDILVSLASKRGIVMVNFYPLFVGGNTIDDVVKHLNHIRSITGVDHIGLGGDYNGVTSTPEGLEDVSKYPDLFDLLAEGALRSGETFEPWTREDLKKLAGLNLIRVFREVEQIRDALVEVDPYEDLIPFEEFEHANVAVQPCRTDIDMLKKNKTSWLFQGLLLSASLTLAVSIPLTTDDEGGAAAKRNELSGRSVLDEVPLIDGHNDLPWNLYNFERNRINQFELNSDLKQHPVWGPSTSSHTDIPRLQAGKVGAQFWVAYVSCGNQYRDAVERTLEQIDVIKRLVRKYPQYLKYVTSTQGIMEAFREGKVGSLIAVEGGHSMDSRLAVLRMYYELGVRYMTLTHSCNTPWADASPIDAQVDAQKRNVSSWGRNVIWEMNRLGMLIDLSHVSYGVMVDALEHTKAPVIFSHSSSHAIFQHHRNVQDDVLKMLVQNNGIIMVNFYTGFIGGSSIDNVIAHLNYIKGITGPNHIGLGSDFDGVDSVPVGLDDVSKFPDLFDMLGDGRYRNGSTYEPWTHDELRKLAGENLLRVFGDVERVRDSMVDVEPYEDLIPYQEFVEAGVAEQPCMSDIDIHKQ
;
A
#
# COMPACT_ATOMS: atom_id res chain seq x y z
N MET A 1 87.63 -31.16 -52.43
CA MET A 1 87.99 -29.78 -52.79
C MET A 1 86.95 -28.74 -52.35
N PHE A 2 85.67 -28.82 -52.74
CA PHE A 2 84.69 -27.74 -52.47
C PHE A 2 84.52 -27.33 -50.99
N LEU A 3 84.36 -28.27 -50.05
CA LEU A 3 84.14 -27.92 -48.62
C LEU A 3 85.35 -27.23 -47.94
N GLN A 4 86.58 -27.51 -48.36
CA GLN A 4 87.78 -26.92 -47.72
C GLN A 4 87.91 -25.42 -47.97
N GLY A 5 87.39 -24.90 -49.10
CA GLY A 5 87.42 -23.47 -49.39
C GLY A 5 86.41 -22.63 -48.58
N ILE A 6 85.38 -23.27 -48.02
CA ILE A 6 84.38 -22.61 -47.18
C ILE A 6 84.92 -22.42 -45.76
N LEU A 7 85.62 -23.43 -45.23
CA LEU A 7 86.15 -23.43 -43.86
C LEU A 7 87.35 -22.49 -43.63
N SER A 8 88.09 -22.11 -44.68
CA SER A 8 89.22 -21.17 -44.56
C SER A 8 88.80 -19.69 -44.61
N ASN A 9 87.60 -19.38 -45.11
CA ASN A 9 87.16 -18.00 -45.29
C ASN A 9 86.49 -17.46 -44.02
N LYS A 10 87.29 -16.81 -43.16
CA LYS A 10 86.81 -16.21 -41.90
C LYS A 10 85.55 -15.35 -42.08
N LYS A 11 85.40 -14.60 -43.18
CA LYS A 11 84.21 -13.77 -43.42
C LYS A 11 82.93 -14.61 -43.60
N VAL A 12 83.04 -15.78 -44.22
CA VAL A 12 81.90 -16.71 -44.40
C VAL A 12 81.55 -17.38 -43.07
N LEU A 13 82.54 -17.84 -42.29
CA LEU A 13 82.27 -18.34 -40.94
C LEU A 13 81.61 -17.29 -40.04
N THR A 14 82.09 -16.04 -40.06
CA THR A 14 81.47 -14.94 -39.31
C THR A 14 80.05 -14.64 -39.80
N ALA A 15 79.80 -14.65 -41.12
CA ALA A 15 78.45 -14.47 -41.66
C ALA A 15 77.49 -15.61 -41.25
N CYS A 16 77.93 -16.86 -41.31
CA CYS A 16 77.14 -18.01 -40.85
C CYS A 16 76.90 -17.97 -39.33
N ALA A 17 77.90 -17.60 -38.53
CA ALA A 17 77.74 -17.45 -37.09
C ALA A 17 76.75 -16.32 -36.74
N ILE A 18 76.84 -15.17 -37.41
CA ILE A 18 75.88 -14.06 -37.26
C ILE A 18 74.48 -14.50 -37.70
N ALA A 19 74.33 -15.20 -38.82
CA ALA A 19 73.03 -15.70 -39.28
C ALA A 19 72.41 -16.71 -38.30
N VAL A 20 73.21 -17.62 -37.73
CA VAL A 20 72.77 -18.56 -36.69
C VAL A 20 72.38 -17.81 -35.42
N VAL A 21 73.16 -16.84 -34.95
CA VAL A 21 72.82 -16.01 -33.78
C VAL A 21 71.54 -15.21 -34.02
N ILE A 22 71.37 -14.57 -35.19
CA ILE A 22 70.15 -13.85 -35.55
C ILE A 22 68.95 -14.80 -35.60
N THR A 23 69.09 -16.00 -36.17
CA THR A 23 68.01 -16.99 -36.23
C THR A 23 67.64 -17.53 -34.84
N ILE A 24 68.64 -17.79 -33.99
CA ILE A 24 68.42 -18.18 -32.60
C ILE A 24 67.71 -17.04 -31.85
N CYS A 25 68.16 -15.80 -31.96
CA CYS A 25 67.46 -14.66 -31.35
C CYS A 25 66.03 -14.48 -31.90
N ALA A 26 65.82 -14.63 -33.20
CA ALA A 26 64.51 -14.49 -33.84
C ALA A 26 63.51 -15.62 -33.49
N ILE A 27 63.96 -16.72 -32.88
CA ILE A 27 63.12 -17.82 -32.41
C ILE A 27 63.03 -17.80 -30.87
N VAL A 28 64.18 -17.72 -30.20
CA VAL A 28 64.28 -17.78 -28.73
C VAL A 28 63.80 -16.50 -28.06
N VAL A 29 63.98 -15.31 -28.65
CA VAL A 29 63.46 -14.07 -28.03
C VAL A 29 61.92 -14.05 -28.07
N PRO A 30 61.23 -14.34 -29.20
CA PRO A 30 59.76 -14.47 -29.16
C PRO A 30 59.27 -15.56 -28.21
N ILE A 31 59.89 -16.74 -28.17
CA ILE A 31 59.49 -17.81 -27.23
C ILE A 31 59.74 -17.39 -25.77
N ALA A 32 60.87 -16.76 -25.46
CA ALA A 32 61.16 -16.27 -24.11
C ALA A 32 60.22 -15.12 -23.70
N VAL A 33 59.86 -14.23 -24.64
CA VAL A 33 58.89 -13.14 -24.39
C VAL A 33 57.49 -13.69 -24.15
N VAL A 34 57.03 -14.66 -24.97
CA VAL A 34 55.73 -15.33 -24.78
C VAL A 34 55.69 -16.08 -23.45
N ASN A 35 56.71 -16.88 -23.12
CA ASN A 35 56.77 -17.57 -21.83
C ASN A 35 56.87 -16.58 -20.65
N SER A 36 57.58 -15.46 -20.80
CA SER A 36 57.63 -14.41 -19.76
C SER A 36 56.32 -13.63 -19.58
N TYR A 37 55.35 -13.80 -20.49
CA TYR A 37 53.99 -13.28 -20.34
C TYR A 37 53.09 -14.20 -19.51
N ASP A 38 53.35 -15.52 -19.48
CA ASP A 38 52.70 -16.46 -18.56
C ASP A 38 53.25 -16.35 -17.13
N ASP A 39 54.54 -16.02 -16.97
CA ASP A 39 55.19 -15.74 -15.67
C ASP A 39 54.89 -14.32 -15.11
N ALA A 40 54.09 -13.50 -15.80
CA ALA A 40 53.58 -12.26 -15.22
C ALA A 40 52.63 -12.61 -14.07
N PRO A 41 52.83 -12.10 -12.84
CA PRO A 41 51.97 -12.44 -11.71
C PRO A 41 50.53 -12.00 -12.05
N LYS A 42 49.62 -12.96 -12.19
CA LYS A 42 48.19 -12.71 -12.29
C LYS A 42 47.83 -11.75 -11.16
N LYS A 43 47.24 -10.59 -11.49
CA LYS A 43 46.73 -9.65 -10.49
C LYS A 43 45.60 -10.33 -9.71
N THR A 44 45.96 -10.97 -8.60
CA THR A 44 45.05 -11.35 -7.53
C THR A 44 44.34 -10.08 -7.08
N PHE A 45 43.03 -10.07 -7.19
CA PHE A 45 42.19 -9.00 -6.68
C PHE A 45 41.64 -9.39 -5.32
N ALA A 46 41.37 -8.42 -4.45
CA ALA A 46 40.57 -8.68 -3.27
C ALA A 46 39.10 -8.76 -3.71
N GLY A 47 38.35 -9.75 -3.22
CA GLY A 47 36.93 -9.87 -3.55
C GLY A 47 36.14 -8.62 -3.15
N ARG A 48 36.53 -7.95 -2.06
CA ARG A 48 35.96 -6.68 -1.60
C ARG A 48 36.13 -5.50 -2.57
N ASP A 49 36.99 -5.61 -3.59
CA ASP A 49 37.10 -4.62 -4.68
C ASP A 49 35.82 -4.58 -5.53
N VAL A 50 35.08 -5.69 -5.63
CA VAL A 50 33.88 -5.81 -6.47
C VAL A 50 32.75 -4.92 -5.99
N LEU A 51 32.69 -4.71 -4.67
CA LEU A 51 31.66 -3.91 -4.00
C LEU A 51 31.80 -2.40 -4.28
N ASP A 52 32.92 -1.98 -4.89
CA ASP A 52 33.15 -0.62 -5.40
C ASP A 52 32.79 -0.48 -6.90
N GLU A 53 32.43 -1.58 -7.58
CA GLU A 53 32.02 -1.59 -8.99
C GLU A 53 30.50 -1.79 -9.19
N VAL A 54 29.83 -2.50 -8.28
CA VAL A 54 28.40 -2.83 -8.33
C VAL A 54 27.79 -2.77 -6.92
N PRO A 55 26.49 -2.44 -6.77
CA PRO A 55 25.85 -2.48 -5.47
C PRO A 55 25.85 -3.90 -4.90
N LEU A 56 26.33 -4.04 -3.67
CA LEU A 56 25.96 -5.14 -2.80
C LEU A 56 24.50 -4.96 -2.39
N ILE A 57 23.64 -5.95 -2.64
CA ILE A 57 22.23 -5.93 -2.29
C ILE A 57 21.93 -7.08 -1.35
N ASP A 58 21.53 -6.75 -0.13
CA ASP A 58 20.98 -7.74 0.79
C ASP A 58 19.46 -7.84 0.65
N GLY A 59 18.96 -9.08 0.64
CA GLY A 59 17.56 -9.41 0.41
C GLY A 59 16.65 -9.36 1.63
N HIS A 60 17.16 -9.34 2.87
CA HIS A 60 16.32 -9.52 4.05
C HIS A 60 16.96 -8.98 5.35
N ASN A 61 16.42 -7.87 5.87
CA ASN A 61 16.86 -7.27 7.13
C ASN A 61 15.69 -6.70 7.96
N ASP A 62 15.59 -7.21 9.18
CA ASP A 62 14.50 -6.99 10.16
C ASP A 62 14.74 -5.80 11.11
N LEU A 63 15.60 -4.86 10.72
CA LEU A 63 15.78 -3.62 11.48
C LEU A 63 14.45 -2.90 11.79
N PRO A 64 13.45 -2.81 10.89
CA PRO A 64 12.14 -2.23 11.24
C PRO A 64 11.42 -2.98 12.35
N PHE A 65 11.49 -4.32 12.38
CA PHE A 65 10.89 -5.13 13.43
C PHE A 65 11.68 -5.03 14.75
N SER A 66 13.00 -4.86 14.70
CA SER A 66 13.81 -4.56 15.89
C SER A 66 13.46 -3.18 16.47
N ILE A 67 13.24 -2.17 15.64
CA ILE A 67 12.81 -0.82 16.06
C ILE A 67 11.42 -0.88 16.71
N TYR A 68 10.52 -1.72 16.22
CA TYR A 68 9.25 -2.00 16.89
C TYR A 68 9.46 -2.61 18.29
N LEU A 69 10.25 -3.69 18.40
CA LEU A 69 10.46 -4.40 19.67
C LEU A 69 11.16 -3.56 20.76
N VAL A 70 12.09 -2.66 20.37
CA VAL A 70 12.90 -1.87 21.32
C VAL A 70 12.31 -0.49 21.57
N GLU A 71 11.83 0.19 20.53
CA GLU A 71 11.45 1.61 20.56
C GLU A 71 9.96 1.86 20.31
N SER A 72 9.15 0.80 20.12
CA SER A 72 7.73 0.89 19.78
C SER A 72 7.46 1.78 18.55
N ASN A 73 8.35 1.70 17.55
CA ASN A 73 8.32 2.50 16.32
C ASN A 73 8.48 4.03 16.51
N VAL A 74 8.89 4.51 17.70
CA VAL A 74 9.16 5.93 18.00
C VAL A 74 10.59 6.31 17.56
N LEU A 75 10.75 6.78 16.32
CA LEU A 75 12.07 7.05 15.74
C LEU A 75 12.77 8.26 16.35
N LYS A 76 12.09 9.10 17.16
CA LYS A 76 12.75 10.12 17.99
C LYS A 76 13.69 9.54 19.05
N ARG A 77 13.53 8.26 19.43
CA ARG A 77 14.42 7.53 20.36
C ARG A 77 15.58 6.83 19.63
N PHE A 78 15.32 6.35 18.42
CA PHE A 78 16.28 5.56 17.64
C PHE A 78 17.30 6.41 16.86
N ASN A 79 18.59 6.05 16.92
CA ASN A 79 19.63 6.68 16.10
C ASN A 79 20.44 5.67 15.26
N LEU A 80 20.28 5.73 13.94
CA LEU A 80 20.99 4.86 12.99
C LEU A 80 22.43 5.29 12.68
N ASP A 81 22.79 6.57 12.90
CA ASP A 81 24.13 7.09 12.57
C ASP A 81 25.18 6.82 13.67
N SER A 82 24.73 6.45 14.87
CA SER A 82 25.57 5.94 15.96
C SER A 82 25.87 4.45 15.82
N ASN A 83 27.03 4.02 16.33
CA ASN A 83 27.33 2.60 16.54
C ASN A 83 26.37 2.03 17.61
N LEU A 84 25.44 1.17 17.22
CA LEU A 84 24.44 0.61 18.14
C LEU A 84 25.03 -0.45 19.09
N LYS A 85 26.30 -0.85 18.93
CA LYS A 85 27.03 -1.63 19.95
C LYS A 85 27.59 -0.76 21.09
N GLU A 86 27.56 0.57 20.98
CA GLU A 86 27.95 1.52 22.04
C GLU A 86 26.75 2.16 22.75
N ASP A 87 25.53 1.99 22.23
CA ASP A 87 24.30 2.52 22.83
C ASP A 87 23.88 1.76 24.09
N THR A 88 23.32 2.46 25.08
CA THR A 88 22.97 1.89 26.40
C THR A 88 21.84 0.86 26.41
N VAL A 89 21.00 0.84 25.38
CA VAL A 89 19.93 -0.17 25.21
C VAL A 89 20.35 -1.16 24.14
N TRP A 90 20.65 -0.68 22.92
CA TRP A 90 20.89 -1.50 21.74
C TRP A 90 22.18 -2.33 21.79
N SER A 91 23.13 -2.03 22.68
CA SER A 91 24.28 -2.91 22.94
C SER A 91 23.91 -4.22 23.65
N THR A 92 22.76 -4.25 24.34
CA THR A 92 22.24 -5.44 25.04
C THR A 92 21.20 -6.22 24.23
N VAL A 93 20.86 -5.74 23.03
CA VAL A 93 19.92 -6.41 22.11
C VAL A 93 20.71 -7.37 21.21
N ASP A 94 20.53 -8.68 21.40
CA ASP A 94 21.20 -9.73 20.61
C ASP A 94 21.01 -9.54 19.10
N ARG A 95 19.87 -8.98 18.68
CA ARG A 95 19.50 -8.70 17.29
C ARG A 95 20.13 -7.42 16.71
N SER A 96 21.00 -6.72 17.44
CA SER A 96 21.61 -5.44 17.04
C SER A 96 22.71 -5.63 15.97
N HIS A 97 22.29 -5.94 14.73
CA HIS A 97 23.14 -6.29 13.60
C HIS A 97 23.34 -5.15 12.58
N THR A 98 22.58 -4.05 12.65
CA THR A 98 22.55 -3.03 11.59
C THR A 98 22.58 -1.60 12.12
N ASP A 99 23.55 -0.80 11.67
CA ASP A 99 23.61 0.67 11.79
C ASP A 99 24.40 1.28 10.61
N LEU A 100 24.30 2.59 10.38
CA LEU A 100 24.98 3.25 9.26
C LEU A 100 26.52 3.09 9.29
N PRO A 101 27.23 3.22 10.43
CA PRO A 101 28.65 2.90 10.51
C PRO A 101 28.99 1.51 9.96
N ARG A 102 28.25 0.48 10.37
CA ARG A 102 28.49 -0.91 9.90
C ARG A 102 28.03 -1.13 8.46
N LEU A 103 26.92 -0.53 8.02
CA LEU A 103 26.45 -0.58 6.63
C LEU A 103 27.48 0.03 5.66
N ARG A 104 28.05 1.20 6.03
CA ARG A 104 29.13 1.87 5.28
C ARG A 104 30.38 1.00 5.25
N GLN A 105 30.78 0.39 6.38
CA GLN A 105 31.92 -0.53 6.44
C GLN A 105 31.72 -1.79 5.58
N GLY A 106 30.51 -2.35 5.57
CA GLY A 106 30.12 -3.50 4.76
C GLY A 106 29.99 -3.22 3.26
N LYS A 107 30.11 -1.95 2.84
CA LYS A 107 29.89 -1.47 1.46
C LYS A 107 28.50 -1.82 0.90
N LEU A 108 27.46 -1.77 1.73
CA LEU A 108 26.11 -2.10 1.28
C LEU A 108 25.60 -1.06 0.27
N GLY A 109 25.19 -1.50 -0.91
CA GLY A 109 24.65 -0.65 -1.99
C GLY A 109 23.13 -0.58 -2.01
N ALA A 110 22.45 -1.64 -1.54
CA ALA A 110 21.01 -1.63 -1.30
C ALA A 110 20.58 -2.63 -0.21
N GLN A 111 19.43 -2.39 0.39
CA GLN A 111 18.79 -3.23 1.40
C GLN A 111 17.29 -3.32 1.13
N PHE A 112 16.75 -4.53 1.16
CA PHE A 112 15.32 -4.73 1.39
C PHE A 112 15.05 -4.70 2.90
N TRP A 113 14.30 -3.69 3.34
CA TRP A 113 13.87 -3.53 4.73
C TRP A 113 12.54 -4.25 4.93
N VAL A 114 12.47 -5.09 5.95
CA VAL A 114 11.37 -6.07 6.10
C VAL A 114 10.28 -5.53 7.01
N ALA A 115 9.06 -5.42 6.46
CA ALA A 115 7.84 -5.21 7.21
C ALA A 115 7.26 -6.56 7.66
N TYR A 116 7.93 -7.19 8.63
CA TYR A 116 7.50 -8.44 9.26
C TYR A 116 6.51 -8.17 10.42
N VAL A 117 5.50 -9.03 10.54
CA VAL A 117 4.61 -9.11 11.71
C VAL A 117 4.42 -10.55 12.17
N ARG A 118 4.40 -10.77 13.48
CA ARG A 118 4.46 -12.11 14.08
C ARG A 118 3.22 -12.96 13.78
N CYS A 119 3.45 -14.18 13.29
CA CYS A 119 2.43 -15.21 13.08
C CYS A 119 1.54 -15.51 14.30
N VAL A 120 2.14 -15.59 15.49
CA VAL A 120 1.50 -16.19 16.69
C VAL A 120 0.40 -15.30 17.29
N ASP A 121 0.51 -13.99 17.11
CA ASP A 121 -0.35 -13.00 17.76
C ASP A 121 -1.07 -12.04 16.80
N THR A 122 -0.64 -11.88 15.54
CA THR A 122 -1.25 -10.93 14.57
C THR A 122 -2.09 -11.57 13.47
N GLN A 123 -1.77 -12.80 13.02
CA GLN A 123 -2.59 -13.47 12.00
C GLN A 123 -4.00 -13.72 12.55
N TYR A 124 -5.02 -13.50 11.71
CA TYR A 124 -6.45 -13.57 12.08
C TYR A 124 -6.89 -12.52 13.11
N LYS A 125 -6.14 -11.42 13.24
CA LYS A 125 -6.44 -10.26 14.10
C LYS A 125 -6.24 -8.92 13.39
N ASP A 126 -5.02 -8.40 13.44
CA ASP A 126 -4.61 -7.03 13.11
C ASP A 126 -3.36 -6.98 12.23
N ALA A 127 -2.92 -8.11 11.68
CA ALA A 127 -1.72 -8.22 10.83
C ALA A 127 -1.63 -7.13 9.75
N VAL A 128 -2.76 -6.74 9.14
CA VAL A 128 -2.76 -5.70 8.09
C VAL A 128 -2.46 -4.31 8.66
N ALA A 129 -3.05 -3.97 9.81
CA ALA A 129 -2.76 -2.73 10.54
C ALA A 129 -1.31 -2.70 11.05
N ARG A 130 -0.85 -3.80 11.67
CA ARG A 130 0.53 -3.97 12.16
C ARG A 130 1.54 -3.83 11.02
N THR A 131 1.29 -4.41 9.84
CA THR A 131 2.18 -4.29 8.67
C THR A 131 2.16 -2.89 8.05
N LEU A 132 1.04 -2.17 8.09
CA LEU A 132 1.03 -0.73 7.74
C LEU A 132 1.94 0.09 8.67
N GLU A 133 2.04 -0.23 9.96
CA GLU A 133 2.99 0.42 10.86
C GLU A 133 4.45 0.13 10.48
N GLN A 134 4.75 -1.11 10.09
CA GLN A 134 6.11 -1.48 9.69
C GLN A 134 6.50 -0.85 8.33
N ILE A 135 5.56 -0.65 7.41
CA ILE A 135 5.77 0.13 6.19
C ILE A 135 5.99 1.62 6.54
N ASP A 136 5.20 2.19 7.44
CA ASP A 136 5.32 3.59 7.89
C ASP A 136 6.66 3.88 8.60
N VAL A 137 7.07 3.05 9.56
CA VAL A 137 8.35 3.23 10.27
C VAL A 137 9.53 3.10 9.31
N THR A 138 9.46 2.19 8.33
CA THR A 138 10.48 2.06 7.28
C THR A 138 10.54 3.33 6.41
N LYS A 139 9.38 3.86 5.98
CA LYS A 139 9.31 5.13 5.22
C LYS A 139 9.79 6.34 6.04
N ARG A 140 9.55 6.38 7.35
CA ARG A 140 10.08 7.44 8.24
C ARG A 140 11.59 7.29 8.43
N LEU A 141 12.08 6.07 8.67
CA LEU A 141 13.51 5.77 8.85
C LEU A 141 14.33 6.22 7.64
N ILE A 142 13.90 5.86 6.43
CA ILE A 142 14.59 6.26 5.19
C ILE A 142 14.59 7.78 5.02
N ARG A 143 13.49 8.46 5.32
CA ARG A 143 13.39 9.93 5.26
C ARG A 143 14.22 10.65 6.33
N LYS A 144 14.51 10.00 7.47
CA LYS A 144 15.33 10.57 8.56
C LYS A 144 16.82 10.63 8.22
N TYR A 145 17.30 9.77 7.32
CA TYR A 145 18.73 9.70 6.93
C TYR A 145 18.95 9.89 5.41
N PRO A 146 18.47 11.01 4.80
CA PRO A 146 18.43 11.19 3.34
C PRO A 146 19.80 11.46 2.70
N SER A 147 20.85 11.66 3.52
CA SER A 147 22.25 11.68 3.12
C SER A 147 22.73 10.32 2.62
N ASP A 148 22.34 9.25 3.33
CA ASP A 148 22.88 7.90 3.19
C ASP A 148 21.87 6.93 2.59
N LEU A 149 20.59 7.07 2.94
CA LEU A 149 19.50 6.22 2.47
C LEU A 149 18.75 6.92 1.34
N LYS A 150 18.40 6.18 0.28
CA LYS A 150 17.49 6.64 -0.77
C LYS A 150 16.37 5.63 -0.93
N TYR A 151 15.13 6.05 -0.70
CA TYR A 151 13.97 5.20 -1.01
C TYR A 151 13.94 4.94 -2.52
N VAL A 152 13.88 3.66 -2.91
CA VAL A 152 13.73 3.23 -4.31
C VAL A 152 12.82 2.02 -4.40
N ASP A 153 12.19 1.86 -5.55
CA ASP A 153 11.12 0.90 -5.77
C ASP A 153 11.22 0.18 -7.14
N THR A 154 12.35 0.34 -7.82
CA THR A 154 12.63 -0.24 -9.15
C THR A 154 14.06 -0.73 -9.25
N ALA A 155 14.33 -1.66 -10.17
CA ALA A 155 15.67 -2.22 -10.37
C ALA A 155 16.67 -1.20 -10.91
N ASP A 156 16.21 -0.21 -11.68
CA ASP A 156 17.02 0.92 -12.14
C ASP A 156 17.25 1.97 -11.05
N GLY A 157 16.27 2.20 -10.16
CA GLY A 157 16.43 3.04 -8.98
C GLY A 157 17.55 2.57 -8.04
N ILE A 158 17.73 1.26 -7.88
CA ILE A 158 18.88 0.69 -7.15
C ILE A 158 20.21 1.16 -7.74
N MET A 159 20.34 1.10 -9.07
CA MET A 159 21.53 1.56 -9.78
C MET A 159 21.68 3.08 -9.78
N GLU A 160 20.61 3.84 -9.58
CA GLU A 160 20.66 5.30 -9.40
C GLU A 160 21.19 5.67 -8.02
N ALA A 161 20.63 5.09 -6.95
CA ALA A 161 21.08 5.33 -5.57
C ALA A 161 22.57 5.00 -5.38
N TYR A 162 23.02 3.85 -5.88
CA TYR A 162 24.41 3.44 -5.77
C TYR A 162 25.38 4.42 -6.48
N ARG A 163 24.99 4.98 -7.63
CA ARG A 163 25.78 6.02 -8.32
C ARG A 163 25.81 7.36 -7.59
N GLU A 164 24.82 7.64 -6.75
CA GLU A 164 24.82 8.80 -5.83
C GLU A 164 25.63 8.54 -4.55
N GLY A 165 26.17 7.33 -4.36
CA GLY A 165 26.86 6.92 -3.13
C GLY A 165 25.90 6.62 -1.96
N LYS A 166 24.64 6.27 -2.27
CA LYS A 166 23.58 6.00 -1.28
C LYS A 166 23.15 4.55 -1.28
N ILE A 167 22.71 4.09 -0.11
CA ILE A 167 22.08 2.78 0.09
C ILE A 167 20.65 2.86 -0.43
N ALA A 168 20.39 2.17 -1.55
CA ALA A 168 19.05 1.99 -2.07
C ALA A 168 18.19 1.21 -1.05
N SER A 169 17.10 1.81 -0.60
CA SER A 169 16.27 1.29 0.49
C SER A 169 14.89 0.93 -0.05
N LEU A 170 14.61 -0.37 -0.11
CA LEU A 170 13.37 -0.93 -0.61
C LEU A 170 12.53 -1.49 0.54
N ILE A 171 11.24 -1.70 0.30
CA ILE A 171 10.31 -2.27 1.29
C ILE A 171 9.87 -3.66 0.86
N ALA A 172 9.93 -4.60 1.79
CA ALA A 172 9.41 -5.95 1.67
C ALA A 172 8.32 -6.19 2.71
N VAL A 173 7.43 -7.16 2.49
CA VAL A 173 6.52 -7.68 3.51
C VAL A 173 6.78 -9.17 3.69
N GLU A 174 6.95 -9.61 4.93
CA GLU A 174 7.12 -11.03 5.22
C GLU A 174 5.81 -11.67 5.70
N GLY A 175 5.36 -12.67 4.94
CA GLY A 175 4.23 -13.53 5.26
C GLY A 175 2.89 -13.01 4.73
N GLY A 176 2.23 -13.86 3.94
CA GLY A 176 0.93 -13.61 3.32
C GLY A 176 -0.24 -13.47 4.30
N HIS A 177 -0.04 -13.74 5.59
CA HIS A 177 -0.99 -13.36 6.64
C HIS A 177 -1.15 -11.83 6.72
N SER A 178 -0.12 -11.07 6.32
CA SER A 178 -0.15 -9.61 6.21
C SER A 178 -1.13 -9.05 5.18
N ILE A 179 -1.72 -9.88 4.29
CA ILE A 179 -2.80 -9.42 3.39
C ILE A 179 -4.20 -9.89 3.82
N ASP A 180 -4.31 -10.62 4.95
CA ASP A 180 -5.50 -11.38 5.41
C ASP A 180 -6.42 -11.82 4.25
N SER A 181 -5.84 -12.55 3.30
CA SER A 181 -6.53 -13.11 2.12
C SER A 181 -7.38 -12.09 1.33
N ARG A 182 -6.87 -10.86 1.12
CA ARG A 182 -7.50 -9.80 0.32
C ARG A 182 -6.54 -9.24 -0.75
N LEU A 183 -6.90 -9.38 -2.02
CA LEU A 183 -6.11 -8.85 -3.15
C LEU A 183 -6.04 -7.30 -3.17
N ALA A 184 -7.02 -6.62 -2.57
CA ALA A 184 -6.99 -5.17 -2.38
C ALA A 184 -5.81 -4.72 -1.49
N VAL A 185 -5.55 -5.44 -0.39
CA VAL A 185 -4.44 -5.14 0.52
C VAL A 185 -3.10 -5.34 -0.19
N LEU A 186 -2.96 -6.44 -0.95
CA LEU A 186 -1.79 -6.72 -1.79
C LEU A 186 -1.50 -5.56 -2.79
N ARG A 187 -2.53 -5.08 -3.49
CA ARG A 187 -2.40 -3.93 -4.41
C ARG A 187 -1.97 -2.66 -3.71
N LEU A 188 -2.58 -2.34 -2.57
CA LEU A 188 -2.28 -1.11 -1.84
C LEU A 188 -0.92 -1.17 -1.13
N TYR A 189 -0.43 -2.35 -0.76
CA TYR A 189 0.97 -2.55 -0.36
C TYR A 189 1.94 -2.29 -1.53
N TYR A 190 1.60 -2.69 -2.76
CA TYR A 190 2.39 -2.31 -3.94
C TYR A 190 2.37 -0.79 -4.21
N GLU A 191 1.21 -0.13 -4.11
CA GLU A 191 1.12 1.34 -4.21
C GLU A 191 1.89 2.05 -3.08
N LEU A 192 1.90 1.49 -1.87
CA LEU A 192 2.76 1.94 -0.76
C LEU A 192 4.25 1.60 -0.93
N GLY A 193 4.64 0.88 -2.00
CA GLY A 193 6.04 0.68 -2.35
C GLY A 193 6.67 -0.66 -1.96
N VAL A 194 5.87 -1.64 -1.55
CA VAL A 194 6.34 -3.02 -1.32
C VAL A 194 6.72 -3.67 -2.65
N ARG A 195 7.90 -4.30 -2.71
CA ARG A 195 8.44 -4.91 -3.95
C ARG A 195 8.69 -6.41 -3.89
N TYR A 196 8.63 -7.04 -2.72
CA TYR A 196 8.32 -8.47 -2.62
C TYR A 196 7.37 -8.77 -1.46
N LEU A 197 6.63 -9.88 -1.58
CA LEU A 197 5.86 -10.50 -0.50
C LEU A 197 6.33 -11.96 -0.37
N THR A 198 6.75 -12.34 0.84
CA THR A 198 6.99 -13.74 1.21
C THR A 198 5.64 -14.42 1.45
N LEU A 199 5.30 -15.47 0.70
CA LEU A 199 3.91 -15.97 0.69
C LEU A 199 3.44 -16.54 2.04
N THR A 200 4.36 -17.06 2.86
CA THR A 200 4.14 -17.37 4.28
C THR A 200 5.33 -16.88 5.09
N HIS A 201 5.16 -16.69 6.40
CA HIS A 201 6.28 -16.79 7.35
C HIS A 201 6.24 -18.23 7.93
N SER A 202 6.66 -18.47 9.17
CA SER A 202 6.62 -19.76 9.88
C SER A 202 5.19 -20.21 10.30
N CYS A 203 4.17 -19.85 9.52
CA CYS A 203 2.77 -20.26 9.71
C CYS A 203 2.02 -20.32 8.38
N ASN A 204 1.14 -21.30 8.22
CA ASN A 204 0.28 -21.41 7.05
C ASN A 204 -0.72 -20.25 7.03
N THR A 205 -1.07 -19.82 5.81
CA THR A 205 -2.25 -18.99 5.53
C THR A 205 -3.40 -19.90 5.06
N PRO A 206 -4.63 -19.40 4.84
CA PRO A 206 -5.70 -20.22 4.26
C PRO A 206 -5.43 -20.73 2.83
N TRP A 207 -4.40 -20.20 2.15
CA TRP A 207 -4.14 -20.39 0.72
C TRP A 207 -2.72 -20.84 0.37
N ALA A 208 -1.80 -20.90 1.35
CA ALA A 208 -0.42 -21.37 1.20
C ALA A 208 0.11 -22.01 2.49
N ASP A 209 0.71 -23.20 2.38
CA ASP A 209 1.38 -23.88 3.49
C ASP A 209 2.81 -23.36 3.74
N ALA A 210 3.22 -23.30 5.01
CA ALA A 210 4.56 -22.89 5.41
C ALA A 210 5.49 -24.10 5.61
N SER A 211 6.79 -23.88 5.47
CA SER A 211 7.86 -24.87 5.63
C SER A 211 7.84 -25.73 6.91
N PRO A 212 7.27 -25.34 8.06
CA PRO A 212 7.13 -26.26 9.19
C PRO A 212 6.28 -27.51 8.90
N VAL A 213 5.52 -27.57 7.80
CA VAL A 213 4.85 -28.81 7.36
C VAL A 213 5.82 -29.86 6.79
N ASP A 214 7.03 -29.43 6.39
CA ASP A 214 8.10 -30.31 5.87
C ASP A 214 9.16 -30.64 6.94
N ASP A 215 9.08 -30.04 8.12
CA ASP A 215 9.95 -30.35 9.27
C ASP A 215 9.60 -31.75 9.82
N PRO A 216 10.51 -32.73 9.82
CA PRO A 216 10.24 -34.08 10.33
C PRO A 216 9.89 -34.11 11.83
N ASP A 217 10.32 -33.12 12.63
CA ASP A 217 10.04 -33.04 14.06
C ASP A 217 8.70 -32.35 14.39
N THR A 218 7.99 -31.80 13.39
CA THR A 218 6.60 -31.31 13.56
C THR A 218 5.67 -32.44 14.01
N THR A 219 4.96 -32.21 15.11
CA THR A 219 4.04 -33.21 15.70
C THR A 219 2.65 -32.62 16.01
N PRO A 220 1.56 -33.26 15.54
CA PRO A 220 1.52 -34.38 14.58
C PRO A 220 1.94 -33.94 13.17
N GLN A 221 2.61 -34.83 12.44
CA GLN A 221 2.88 -34.67 11.01
C GLN A 221 1.56 -34.51 10.23
N PRO A 222 1.41 -33.50 9.35
CA PRO A 222 0.21 -33.35 8.54
C PRO A 222 0.08 -34.49 7.52
N SER A 223 -1.12 -35.04 7.36
CA SER A 223 -1.44 -35.93 6.23
C SER A 223 -1.29 -35.15 4.91
N PRO A 224 -0.86 -35.79 3.80
CA PRO A 224 -0.92 -35.18 2.47
C PRO A 224 -2.32 -34.72 2.04
N SER A 225 -3.39 -35.18 2.71
CA SER A 225 -4.77 -34.71 2.52
C SER A 225 -5.14 -33.47 3.36
N GLN A 226 -4.20 -32.95 4.15
CA GLN A 226 -4.32 -31.74 4.98
C GLN A 226 -3.38 -30.63 4.50
N LEU A 227 -2.58 -30.88 3.47
CA LEU A 227 -1.71 -29.89 2.84
C LEU A 227 -2.48 -29.12 1.77
N THR A 228 -2.58 -27.82 1.96
CA THR A 228 -3.11 -26.85 0.99
C THR A 228 -2.24 -26.80 -0.27
N ASN A 229 -0.92 -26.98 -0.10
CA ASN A 229 0.11 -26.52 -1.04
C ASN A 229 -0.20 -25.07 -1.46
N LEU A 230 -0.20 -24.72 -2.75
CA LEU A 230 -0.78 -23.45 -3.21
C LEU A 230 -2.22 -23.65 -3.68
N SER A 231 -3.17 -23.09 -2.93
CA SER A 231 -4.61 -23.23 -3.19
C SER A 231 -5.02 -22.65 -4.55
N PRO A 232 -6.21 -22.99 -5.07
CA PRO A 232 -6.76 -22.37 -6.27
C PRO A 232 -6.81 -20.83 -6.18
N TRP A 233 -7.21 -20.26 -5.03
CA TRP A 233 -7.18 -18.80 -4.85
C TRP A 233 -5.77 -18.25 -4.58
N GLY A 234 -4.88 -19.01 -3.92
CA GLY A 234 -3.46 -18.65 -3.76
C GLY A 234 -2.74 -18.43 -5.09
N ARG A 235 -3.19 -19.09 -6.16
CA ARG A 235 -2.71 -18.83 -7.54
C ARG A 235 -3.12 -17.44 -8.05
N ASN A 236 -4.27 -16.91 -7.61
CA ASN A 236 -4.67 -15.54 -7.94
C ASN A 236 -3.77 -14.52 -7.22
N VAL A 237 -3.27 -14.82 -6.01
CA VAL A 237 -2.23 -14.01 -5.34
C VAL A 237 -0.96 -13.98 -6.20
N VAL A 238 -0.44 -15.14 -6.61
CA VAL A 238 0.73 -15.27 -7.51
C VAL A 238 0.53 -14.50 -8.84
N LEU A 239 -0.65 -14.61 -9.44
CA LEU A 239 -0.96 -13.95 -10.72
C LEU A 239 -1.15 -12.43 -10.58
N GLU A 240 -1.75 -11.96 -9.49
CA GLU A 240 -1.84 -10.52 -9.18
C GLU A 240 -0.46 -9.93 -8.86
N MET A 241 0.43 -10.68 -8.17
CA MET A 241 1.83 -10.28 -7.97
C MET A 241 2.59 -10.18 -9.30
N ASN A 242 2.43 -11.14 -10.21
CA ASN A 242 2.98 -11.05 -11.56
C ASN A 242 2.44 -9.84 -12.34
N ARG A 243 1.14 -9.56 -12.25
CA ARG A 243 0.48 -8.41 -12.91
C ARG A 243 0.94 -7.07 -12.33
N LEU A 244 1.20 -7.00 -11.02
CA LEU A 244 1.74 -5.83 -10.33
C LEU A 244 3.24 -5.61 -10.60
N GLY A 245 4.01 -6.66 -10.89
CA GLY A 245 5.47 -6.58 -10.84
C GLY A 245 6.00 -6.56 -9.41
N MET A 246 5.33 -7.26 -8.51
CA MET A 246 5.86 -7.60 -7.19
C MET A 246 6.62 -8.92 -7.30
N MET A 247 7.87 -8.97 -6.82
CA MET A 247 8.61 -10.22 -6.77
C MET A 247 7.94 -11.19 -5.80
N ILE A 248 7.82 -12.45 -6.21
CA ILE A 248 7.28 -13.52 -5.36
C ILE A 248 8.44 -14.11 -4.57
N ASP A 249 8.37 -14.03 -3.25
CA ASP A 249 9.33 -14.65 -2.36
C ASP A 249 8.78 -15.97 -1.81
N ILE A 250 9.56 -17.04 -2.00
CA ILE A 250 9.29 -18.40 -1.55
C ILE A 250 10.29 -18.88 -0.49
N SER A 251 11.01 -17.97 0.17
CA SER A 251 11.43 -18.22 1.55
C SER A 251 10.23 -18.55 2.45
N HIS A 252 10.46 -19.23 3.58
CA HIS A 252 9.45 -19.71 4.55
C HIS A 252 8.34 -20.67 4.07
N VAL A 253 8.03 -20.80 2.78
CA VAL A 253 6.93 -21.67 2.27
C VAL A 253 7.30 -23.17 2.24
N SER A 254 6.30 -24.05 2.13
CA SER A 254 6.54 -25.50 2.00
C SER A 254 7.14 -25.91 0.66
N TYR A 255 7.84 -27.05 0.59
CA TYR A 255 8.35 -27.66 -0.66
C TYR A 255 7.22 -27.83 -1.70
N GLY A 256 6.00 -28.13 -1.26
CA GLY A 256 4.81 -28.15 -2.10
C GLY A 256 4.48 -26.79 -2.73
N VAL A 257 4.46 -25.72 -1.94
CA VAL A 257 4.26 -24.35 -2.44
C VAL A 257 5.41 -23.91 -3.35
N MET A 258 6.67 -24.23 -3.02
CA MET A 258 7.82 -23.91 -3.90
C MET A 258 7.60 -24.47 -5.31
N ARG A 259 7.11 -25.71 -5.42
CA ARG A 259 6.81 -26.36 -6.71
C ARG A 259 5.64 -25.73 -7.44
N ASP A 260 4.51 -25.50 -6.75
CA ASP A 260 3.35 -24.86 -7.37
C ASP A 260 3.68 -23.44 -7.86
N VAL A 261 4.39 -22.63 -7.05
CA VAL A 261 4.79 -21.27 -7.45
C VAL A 261 5.75 -21.30 -8.64
N LEU A 262 6.75 -22.18 -8.63
CA LEU A 262 7.65 -22.36 -9.78
C LEU A 262 6.94 -22.90 -11.01
N GLN A 263 5.82 -23.61 -10.88
CA GLN A 263 4.95 -23.98 -11.99
C GLN A 263 4.16 -22.76 -12.51
N TYR A 264 3.34 -22.12 -11.67
CA TYR A 264 2.33 -21.14 -12.10
C TYR A 264 2.85 -19.71 -12.32
N SER A 265 3.95 -19.28 -11.67
CA SER A 265 4.47 -17.92 -11.85
C SER A 265 4.91 -17.66 -13.30
N ARG A 266 4.47 -16.51 -13.84
CA ARG A 266 4.85 -15.98 -15.16
C ARG A 266 6.22 -15.30 -15.15
N ALA A 267 6.66 -14.82 -13.98
CA ALA A 267 7.94 -14.16 -13.78
C ALA A 267 8.91 -15.03 -12.96
N PRO A 268 10.23 -14.73 -12.98
CA PRO A 268 11.18 -15.31 -12.04
C PRO A 268 10.78 -15.01 -10.58
N VAL A 269 11.20 -15.88 -9.67
CA VAL A 269 10.89 -15.80 -8.23
C VAL A 269 12.17 -15.77 -7.39
N ILE A 270 12.06 -15.33 -6.14
CA ILE A 270 13.18 -15.23 -5.20
C ILE A 270 12.98 -16.20 -4.02
N PHE A 271 14.07 -16.61 -3.40
CA PHE A 271 14.11 -16.87 -1.96
C PHE A 271 14.90 -15.70 -1.36
N SER A 272 14.27 -14.82 -0.59
CA SER A 272 14.92 -13.61 -0.06
C SER A 272 15.98 -13.90 1.02
N HIS A 273 15.83 -15.03 1.72
CA HIS A 273 16.75 -15.50 2.76
C HIS A 273 16.59 -17.01 2.99
N SER A 274 17.25 -17.86 2.19
CA SER A 274 17.24 -19.33 2.37
C SER A 274 18.49 -20.00 1.83
N SER A 275 18.95 -21.07 2.50
CA SER A 275 20.22 -21.75 2.22
C SER A 275 19.99 -23.13 1.58
N ALA A 276 21.05 -23.89 1.30
CA ALA A 276 20.98 -25.14 0.53
C ALA A 276 20.69 -26.40 1.38
N HIS A 277 19.64 -27.14 1.05
CA HIS A 277 19.22 -28.33 1.80
C HIS A 277 20.17 -29.52 1.60
N GLY A 278 20.87 -29.58 0.46
CA GLY A 278 21.92 -30.60 0.21
C GLY A 278 23.17 -30.45 1.09
N VAL A 279 23.38 -29.28 1.72
CA VAL A 279 24.46 -29.03 2.69
C VAL A 279 23.98 -29.23 4.12
N PHE A 280 22.81 -28.69 4.47
CA PHE A 280 22.17 -28.93 5.76
C PHE A 280 20.65 -29.12 5.58
N GLY A 281 20.17 -30.31 5.96
CA GLY A 281 18.80 -30.79 5.73
C GLY A 281 17.76 -30.18 6.67
N HIS A 282 17.64 -28.86 6.66
CA HIS A 282 16.67 -28.09 7.43
C HIS A 282 15.49 -27.67 6.55
N HIS A 283 14.26 -27.73 7.06
CA HIS A 283 13.03 -27.49 6.29
C HIS A 283 12.94 -26.06 5.67
N ARG A 284 13.64 -25.07 6.26
CA ARG A 284 13.80 -23.71 5.68
C ARG A 284 14.75 -23.63 4.47
N ASN A 285 15.50 -24.69 4.14
CA ASN A 285 16.47 -24.69 3.06
C ASN A 285 15.91 -25.28 1.76
N VAL A 286 16.46 -24.82 0.63
CA VAL A 286 16.02 -25.14 -0.72
C VAL A 286 16.62 -26.47 -1.20
N GLN A 287 15.75 -27.38 -1.67
CA GLN A 287 16.12 -28.71 -2.19
C GLN A 287 16.71 -28.63 -3.60
N ASP A 288 17.57 -29.58 -3.95
CA ASP A 288 18.35 -29.53 -5.20
C ASP A 288 17.49 -29.59 -6.49
N ASP A 289 16.32 -30.24 -6.46
CA ASP A 289 15.35 -30.24 -7.55
C ASP A 289 14.61 -28.89 -7.69
N ILE A 290 14.38 -28.21 -6.56
CA ILE A 290 13.88 -26.83 -6.53
C ILE A 290 14.94 -25.87 -7.07
N LEU A 291 16.22 -26.05 -6.75
CA LEU A 291 17.32 -25.25 -7.32
C LEU A 291 17.42 -25.39 -8.85
N VAL A 292 17.32 -26.61 -9.40
CA VAL A 292 17.27 -26.84 -10.86
C VAL A 292 16.03 -26.18 -11.49
N SER A 293 14.88 -26.25 -10.82
CA SER A 293 13.63 -25.64 -11.27
C SER A 293 13.67 -24.10 -11.22
N LEU A 294 14.29 -23.53 -10.19
CA LEU A 294 14.52 -22.10 -9.99
C LEU A 294 15.44 -21.51 -11.06
N ALA A 295 16.55 -22.20 -11.37
CA ALA A 295 17.45 -21.83 -12.46
C ALA A 295 16.72 -21.86 -13.82
N SER A 296 15.91 -22.90 -14.06
CA SER A 296 15.06 -23.02 -15.25
C SER A 296 14.01 -21.90 -15.37
N LYS A 297 13.49 -21.40 -14.24
CA LYS A 297 12.61 -20.21 -14.12
C LYS A 297 13.39 -18.89 -13.95
N ARG A 298 14.72 -18.90 -14.12
CA ARG A 298 15.64 -17.75 -14.05
C ARG A 298 15.69 -16.99 -12.71
N GLY A 299 15.13 -17.57 -11.65
CA GLY A 299 15.03 -16.97 -10.31
C GLY A 299 16.37 -16.85 -9.58
N ILE A 300 16.31 -16.57 -8.28
CA ILE A 300 17.48 -16.41 -7.42
C ILE A 300 17.22 -16.98 -6.03
N VAL A 301 18.20 -17.65 -5.44
CA VAL A 301 18.24 -17.98 -4.02
C VAL A 301 19.26 -17.08 -3.33
N MET A 302 18.81 -16.35 -2.31
CA MET A 302 19.63 -15.40 -1.57
C MET A 302 19.98 -16.05 -0.22
N VAL A 303 21.28 -16.33 -0.02
CA VAL A 303 21.73 -17.24 1.03
C VAL A 303 21.62 -16.59 2.41
N ASN A 304 21.05 -17.35 3.35
CA ASN A 304 20.80 -16.97 4.74
C ASN A 304 21.99 -17.38 5.64
N PHE A 305 22.33 -16.53 6.61
CA PHE A 305 23.49 -16.74 7.49
C PHE A 305 23.14 -17.38 8.84
N TYR A 306 21.86 -17.60 9.17
CA TYR A 306 21.45 -18.10 10.48
C TYR A 306 22.08 -19.47 10.81
N PRO A 307 22.86 -19.63 11.90
CA PRO A 307 23.55 -20.89 12.18
C PRO A 307 22.63 -22.13 12.30
N LEU A 308 21.36 -21.96 12.69
CA LEU A 308 20.39 -23.07 12.72
C LEU A 308 19.93 -23.53 11.32
N PHE A 309 19.94 -22.64 10.32
CA PHE A 309 19.63 -23.00 8.93
C PHE A 309 20.91 -23.37 8.15
N VAL A 310 22.06 -22.82 8.54
CA VAL A 310 23.37 -23.13 7.95
C VAL A 310 23.93 -24.49 8.42
N GLY A 311 23.53 -24.97 9.60
CA GLY A 311 24.05 -26.23 10.17
C GLY A 311 25.48 -26.13 10.72
N GLY A 312 25.99 -24.91 10.84
CA GLY A 312 27.33 -24.55 11.30
C GLY A 312 27.35 -23.07 11.67
N ASN A 313 28.37 -22.64 12.43
CA ASN A 313 28.42 -21.29 13.01
C ASN A 313 29.60 -20.45 12.48
N THR A 314 30.14 -20.75 11.30
CA THR A 314 31.26 -20.01 10.71
C THR A 314 30.97 -19.53 9.29
N ILE A 315 31.69 -18.51 8.84
CA ILE A 315 31.67 -18.05 7.44
C ILE A 315 31.99 -19.16 6.43
N ASP A 316 32.81 -20.14 6.81
CA ASP A 316 33.14 -21.31 5.98
C ASP A 316 31.87 -22.12 5.65
N ASP A 317 30.91 -22.19 6.57
CA ASP A 317 29.68 -22.97 6.40
C ASP A 317 28.72 -22.28 5.41
N VAL A 318 28.61 -20.94 5.48
CA VAL A 318 27.90 -20.13 4.47
C VAL A 318 28.52 -20.30 3.07
N VAL A 319 29.85 -20.37 2.99
CA VAL A 319 30.58 -20.58 1.73
C VAL A 319 30.31 -21.98 1.14
N LYS A 320 30.10 -23.02 1.97
CA LYS A 320 29.67 -24.35 1.51
C LYS A 320 28.29 -24.28 0.83
N HIS A 321 27.31 -23.56 1.40
CA HIS A 321 26.02 -23.36 0.74
C HIS A 321 26.15 -22.62 -0.61
N LEU A 322 26.91 -21.52 -0.65
CA LEU A 322 27.15 -20.78 -1.89
C LEU A 322 27.78 -21.66 -2.99
N ASN A 323 28.80 -22.46 -2.64
CA ASN A 323 29.45 -23.37 -3.59
C ASN A 323 28.56 -24.55 -4.02
N HIS A 324 27.74 -25.11 -3.12
CA HIS A 324 26.76 -26.15 -3.47
C HIS A 324 25.74 -25.64 -4.49
N ILE A 325 25.15 -24.47 -4.24
CA ILE A 325 24.20 -23.83 -5.18
C ILE A 325 24.88 -23.52 -6.53
N ARG A 326 26.13 -23.01 -6.51
CA ARG A 326 26.94 -22.77 -7.73
C ARG A 326 27.17 -24.03 -8.54
N SER A 327 27.30 -25.19 -7.89
CA SER A 327 27.49 -26.49 -8.56
C SER A 327 26.24 -27.00 -9.28
N ILE A 328 25.04 -26.63 -8.81
CA ILE A 328 23.75 -27.07 -9.37
C ILE A 328 23.22 -26.08 -10.41
N THR A 329 23.25 -24.78 -10.08
CA THR A 329 22.58 -23.72 -10.85
C THR A 329 23.54 -22.90 -11.71
N GLY A 330 24.85 -23.00 -11.47
CA GLY A 330 25.79 -21.96 -11.90
C GLY A 330 25.68 -20.69 -11.05
N VAL A 331 26.45 -19.66 -11.38
CA VAL A 331 26.51 -18.44 -10.55
C VAL A 331 25.30 -17.50 -10.73
N ASP A 332 24.55 -17.62 -11.83
CA ASP A 332 23.50 -16.65 -12.20
C ASP A 332 22.25 -16.70 -11.30
N HIS A 333 22.15 -17.62 -10.34
CA HIS A 333 20.96 -17.81 -9.51
C HIS A 333 21.21 -17.61 -8.01
N ILE A 334 22.27 -16.88 -7.64
CA ILE A 334 22.76 -16.75 -6.27
C ILE A 334 22.81 -15.28 -5.83
N GLY A 335 22.33 -14.98 -4.64
CA GLY A 335 22.48 -13.68 -3.96
C GLY A 335 22.74 -13.86 -2.46
N LEU A 336 22.62 -12.78 -1.69
CA LEU A 336 22.82 -12.78 -0.23
C LEU A 336 21.61 -12.17 0.47
N GLY A 337 21.14 -12.83 1.52
CA GLY A 337 19.97 -12.43 2.31
C GLY A 337 20.20 -12.82 3.75
N GLY A 338 21.04 -12.05 4.43
CA GLY A 338 21.75 -12.44 5.65
C GLY A 338 20.88 -12.69 6.88
N ASP A 339 19.60 -12.31 6.83
CA ASP A 339 18.65 -12.45 7.96
C ASP A 339 19.09 -11.61 9.18
N TYR A 340 19.82 -10.51 8.90
CA TYR A 340 20.28 -9.59 9.93
C TYR A 340 19.09 -8.89 10.59
N ASN A 341 19.24 -8.61 11.88
CA ASN A 341 18.17 -8.23 12.81
C ASN A 341 16.99 -9.24 12.99
N GLY A 342 16.83 -10.25 12.12
CA GLY A 342 15.78 -11.28 12.21
C GLY A 342 16.18 -12.45 13.11
N VAL A 343 17.45 -12.84 13.05
CA VAL A 343 18.05 -13.95 13.81
C VAL A 343 18.54 -13.56 15.21
N THR A 344 18.62 -14.54 16.12
CA THR A 344 19.23 -14.38 17.46
C THR A 344 20.72 -14.73 17.51
N SER A 345 21.33 -15.19 16.41
CA SER A 345 22.77 -15.46 16.32
C SER A 345 23.24 -15.45 14.87
N THR A 346 24.51 -15.11 14.68
CA THR A 346 25.18 -14.98 13.37
C THR A 346 26.50 -15.79 13.35
N PRO A 347 27.05 -16.13 12.17
CA PRO A 347 28.30 -16.90 12.09
C PRO A 347 29.54 -16.10 12.48
N GLU A 348 30.58 -16.78 12.98
CA GLU A 348 31.92 -16.22 13.15
C GLU A 348 32.50 -15.80 11.79
N GLY A 349 32.89 -14.53 11.69
CA GLY A 349 33.24 -13.86 10.44
C GLY A 349 32.07 -13.20 9.69
N LEU A 350 30.84 -13.31 10.18
CA LEU A 350 29.63 -12.69 9.63
C LEU A 350 28.77 -12.06 10.75
N GLU A 351 29.40 -11.55 11.81
CA GLU A 351 28.73 -11.12 13.05
C GLU A 351 27.64 -10.05 12.84
N ASP A 352 27.82 -9.17 11.86
CA ASP A 352 26.90 -8.09 11.51
C ASP A 352 27.10 -7.58 10.06
N VAL A 353 26.32 -6.59 9.63
CA VAL A 353 26.34 -6.07 8.25
C VAL A 353 27.69 -5.47 7.80
N SER A 354 28.68 -5.32 8.69
CA SER A 354 30.02 -4.85 8.30
C SER A 354 30.87 -5.91 7.58
N LYS A 355 30.41 -7.16 7.51
CA LYS A 355 31.24 -8.35 7.24
C LYS A 355 31.21 -8.91 5.83
N TYR A 356 30.28 -8.47 4.97
CA TYR A 356 30.24 -8.92 3.57
C TYR A 356 31.60 -8.79 2.83
N PRO A 357 32.43 -7.75 3.02
CA PRO A 357 33.76 -7.67 2.41
C PRO A 357 34.67 -8.89 2.69
N ASP A 358 34.56 -9.49 3.88
CA ASP A 358 35.39 -10.62 4.30
C ASP A 358 34.88 -11.94 3.71
N LEU A 359 33.58 -12.06 3.44
CA LEU A 359 32.98 -13.16 2.67
C LEU A 359 33.44 -13.12 1.20
N PHE A 360 33.45 -11.93 0.60
CA PHE A 360 33.86 -11.75 -0.80
C PHE A 360 35.33 -12.08 -1.02
N ASP A 361 36.22 -11.70 -0.12
CA ASP A 361 37.64 -12.06 -0.19
C ASP A 361 37.84 -13.59 -0.12
N LEU A 362 37.20 -14.27 0.85
CA LEU A 362 37.30 -15.72 1.00
C LEU A 362 36.83 -16.47 -0.27
N LEU A 363 35.76 -16.00 -0.91
CA LEU A 363 35.27 -16.52 -2.19
C LEU A 363 36.25 -16.26 -3.35
N ALA A 364 36.96 -15.13 -3.35
CA ALA A 364 37.98 -14.79 -4.35
C ALA A 364 39.31 -15.53 -4.15
N GLU A 365 39.66 -15.88 -2.90
CA GLU A 365 40.83 -16.67 -2.55
C GLU A 365 40.66 -18.17 -2.84
N GLY A 366 39.42 -18.69 -2.77
CA GLY A 366 39.12 -20.10 -3.01
C GLY A 366 39.53 -21.03 -1.87
N ALA A 367 39.68 -20.50 -0.65
CA ALA A 367 40.11 -21.24 0.53
C ALA A 367 39.23 -20.92 1.75
N LEU A 368 38.70 -21.95 2.41
CA LEU A 368 38.01 -21.84 3.69
C LEU A 368 39.03 -21.53 4.82
N ARG A 369 38.61 -20.88 5.91
CA ARG A 369 39.46 -20.64 7.10
C ARG A 369 39.96 -21.95 7.73
N SER A 370 39.18 -23.01 7.58
CA SER A 370 39.52 -24.40 7.93
C SER A 370 40.59 -25.06 7.03
N GLY A 371 40.97 -24.43 5.91
CA GLY A 371 42.04 -24.89 5.01
C GLY A 371 41.60 -25.80 3.86
N GLU A 372 40.31 -26.11 3.73
CA GLU A 372 39.73 -26.72 2.53
C GLU A 372 39.70 -25.71 1.37
N THR A 373 39.85 -26.18 0.12
CA THR A 373 39.93 -25.31 -1.07
C THR A 373 38.90 -25.68 -2.13
N PHE A 374 38.47 -24.68 -2.89
CA PHE A 374 37.45 -24.77 -3.94
C PHE A 374 37.83 -23.89 -5.13
N GLU A 375 37.19 -24.09 -6.29
CA GLU A 375 37.45 -23.26 -7.48
C GLU A 375 37.08 -21.79 -7.18
N PRO A 376 38.03 -20.83 -7.24
CA PRO A 376 37.76 -19.44 -6.86
C PRO A 376 36.58 -18.82 -7.63
N TRP A 377 35.93 -17.84 -7.00
CA TRP A 377 34.91 -17.04 -7.67
C TRP A 377 35.57 -15.94 -8.48
N THR A 378 35.24 -15.85 -9.78
CA THR A 378 35.80 -14.81 -10.64
C THR A 378 35.28 -13.42 -10.25
N ARG A 379 35.95 -12.35 -10.70
CA ARG A 379 35.46 -10.97 -10.48
C ARG A 379 34.03 -10.77 -11.02
N GLU A 380 33.66 -11.48 -12.08
CA GLU A 380 32.30 -11.44 -12.64
C GLU A 380 31.30 -12.30 -11.84
N ASP A 381 31.72 -13.48 -11.36
CA ASP A 381 30.93 -14.32 -10.45
C ASP A 381 30.52 -13.54 -9.19
N LEU A 382 31.46 -12.77 -8.63
CA LEU A 382 31.23 -11.94 -7.46
C LEU A 382 30.35 -10.73 -7.78
N LYS A 383 30.43 -10.11 -8.97
CA LYS A 383 29.51 -9.04 -9.37
C LYS A 383 28.06 -9.52 -9.46
N LYS A 384 27.89 -10.75 -9.96
CA LYS A 384 26.59 -11.45 -9.99
C LYS A 384 26.04 -11.69 -8.60
N LEU A 385 26.86 -12.25 -7.69
CA LEU A 385 26.53 -12.48 -6.29
C LEU A 385 26.18 -11.19 -5.52
N ALA A 386 26.94 -10.11 -5.75
CA ALA A 386 26.76 -8.84 -5.06
C ALA A 386 25.38 -8.24 -5.32
N GLY A 387 24.90 -8.25 -6.56
CA GLY A 387 23.58 -7.69 -6.85
C GLY A 387 23.11 -7.78 -8.29
N LEU A 388 23.98 -8.03 -9.27
CA LEU A 388 23.55 -8.07 -10.68
C LEU A 388 22.55 -9.22 -10.96
N ASN A 389 22.60 -10.32 -10.20
CA ASN A 389 21.59 -11.38 -10.28
C ASN A 389 20.20 -10.92 -9.83
N LEU A 390 20.11 -10.19 -8.71
CA LEU A 390 18.84 -9.68 -8.21
C LEU A 390 18.29 -8.56 -9.09
N ILE A 391 19.15 -7.64 -9.54
CA ILE A 391 18.77 -6.59 -10.51
C ILE A 391 18.22 -7.20 -11.80
N ARG A 392 18.79 -8.31 -12.28
CA ARG A 392 18.23 -9.06 -13.42
C ARG A 392 16.83 -9.60 -13.10
N VAL A 393 16.66 -10.31 -11.99
CA VAL A 393 15.37 -10.90 -11.59
C VAL A 393 14.30 -9.83 -11.43
N PHE A 394 14.63 -8.71 -10.77
CA PHE A 394 13.71 -7.60 -10.56
C PHE A 394 13.32 -6.94 -11.89
N ARG A 395 14.27 -6.69 -12.81
CA ARG A 395 13.95 -6.22 -14.18
C ARG A 395 13.08 -7.19 -14.98
N GLU A 396 13.28 -8.50 -14.84
CA GLU A 396 12.44 -9.50 -15.51
C GLU A 396 11.01 -9.53 -14.91
N VAL A 397 10.85 -9.26 -13.62
CA VAL A 397 9.54 -9.08 -12.96
C VAL A 397 8.86 -7.77 -13.40
N GLU A 398 9.61 -6.67 -13.51
CA GLU A 398 9.11 -5.39 -14.05
C GLU A 398 8.67 -5.54 -15.52
N GLN A 399 9.41 -6.29 -16.34
CA GLN A 399 9.02 -6.58 -17.74
C GLN A 399 7.73 -7.40 -17.84
N ILE A 400 7.47 -8.31 -16.88
CA ILE A 400 6.21 -9.07 -16.85
C ILE A 400 5.03 -8.19 -16.45
N ARG A 401 5.19 -7.23 -15.52
CA ARG A 401 4.20 -6.18 -15.24
C ARG A 401 3.86 -5.39 -16.51
N ASP A 402 4.89 -4.91 -17.19
CA ASP A 402 4.72 -4.03 -18.36
C ASP A 402 4.06 -4.78 -19.54
N ALA A 403 4.29 -6.09 -19.66
CA ALA A 403 3.61 -6.99 -20.59
C ALA A 403 2.17 -7.38 -20.18
N LEU A 404 1.73 -7.02 -18.96
CA LEU A 404 0.40 -7.33 -18.39
C LEU A 404 -0.41 -6.06 -18.07
N VAL A 405 -0.03 -4.89 -18.60
CA VAL A 405 -0.72 -3.61 -18.35
C VAL A 405 -2.19 -3.60 -18.81
N GLU A 406 -2.52 -4.34 -19.88
CA GLU A 406 -3.88 -4.52 -20.42
C GLU A 406 -4.68 -5.63 -19.70
N VAL A 407 -4.15 -6.20 -18.62
CA VAL A 407 -4.86 -7.21 -17.81
C VAL A 407 -5.49 -6.53 -16.60
N ASP A 408 -6.81 -6.68 -16.46
CA ASP A 408 -7.55 -6.16 -15.31
C ASP A 408 -7.02 -6.76 -13.99
N PRO A 409 -7.12 -6.03 -12.86
CA PRO A 409 -6.84 -6.58 -11.54
C PRO A 409 -7.68 -7.82 -11.24
N TYR A 410 -7.08 -8.79 -10.53
CA TYR A 410 -7.84 -9.92 -10.00
C TYR A 410 -8.76 -9.45 -8.85
N GLU A 411 -10.05 -9.80 -8.94
CA GLU A 411 -11.11 -9.34 -8.01
C GLU A 411 -11.75 -10.49 -7.22
N ASP A 412 -11.28 -11.72 -7.39
CA ASP A 412 -11.81 -12.90 -6.72
C ASP A 412 -11.68 -12.81 -5.20
N LEU A 413 -12.80 -13.01 -4.50
CA LEU A 413 -12.80 -13.24 -3.05
C LEU A 413 -12.35 -14.67 -2.75
N ILE A 414 -11.60 -14.87 -1.66
CA ILE A 414 -11.21 -16.20 -1.20
C ILE A 414 -12.45 -17.05 -0.87
N PRO A 415 -12.57 -18.29 -1.37
CA PRO A 415 -13.69 -19.19 -1.05
C PRO A 415 -13.73 -19.52 0.45
N PHE A 416 -14.93 -19.68 1.01
CA PHE A 416 -15.11 -20.09 2.41
C PHE A 416 -14.51 -21.50 2.67
N GLU A 417 -14.52 -22.33 1.63
CA GLU A 417 -13.94 -23.67 1.57
C GLU A 417 -12.44 -23.70 1.89
N GLU A 418 -11.69 -22.64 1.57
CA GLU A 418 -10.25 -22.59 1.86
C GLU A 418 -10.00 -22.37 3.36
N PHE A 419 -10.83 -21.56 4.04
CA PHE A 419 -10.81 -21.46 5.51
C PHE A 419 -11.31 -22.74 6.20
N GLU A 420 -12.27 -23.47 5.62
CA GLU A 420 -12.68 -24.79 6.11
C GLU A 420 -11.55 -25.82 5.97
N HIS A 421 -10.83 -25.83 4.83
CA HIS A 421 -9.71 -26.74 4.58
C HIS A 421 -8.53 -26.48 5.52
N ALA A 422 -8.12 -25.22 5.66
CA ALA A 422 -7.07 -24.79 6.58
C ALA A 422 -7.50 -24.79 8.07
N ASN A 423 -8.72 -25.30 8.39
CA ASN A 423 -9.26 -25.42 9.76
C ASN A 423 -9.33 -24.09 10.54
N VAL A 424 -9.56 -22.98 9.83
CA VAL A 424 -9.59 -21.60 10.36
C VAL A 424 -10.89 -20.87 10.02
N ALA A 425 -11.98 -21.60 9.75
CA ALA A 425 -13.30 -21.07 9.40
C ALA A 425 -14.02 -20.28 10.53
N VAL A 426 -13.44 -20.17 11.73
CA VAL A 426 -13.95 -19.37 12.85
C VAL A 426 -13.04 -18.17 13.05
N GLN A 427 -13.45 -17.02 12.52
CA GLN A 427 -12.70 -15.76 12.54
C GLN A 427 -13.49 -14.67 13.30
N PRO A 428 -13.34 -14.53 14.63
CA PRO A 428 -14.12 -13.55 15.40
C PRO A 428 -13.76 -12.09 15.08
N CYS A 429 -12.58 -11.86 14.49
CA CYS A 429 -12.06 -10.55 14.12
C CYS A 429 -12.40 -10.13 12.68
N ARG A 430 -13.13 -10.95 11.91
CA ARG A 430 -13.39 -10.73 10.49
C ARG A 430 -14.87 -10.79 10.18
N THR A 431 -15.43 -9.72 9.60
CA THR A 431 -16.89 -9.54 9.50
C THR A 431 -17.55 -10.16 8.25
N ASP A 432 -16.79 -10.48 7.21
CA ASP A 432 -17.33 -11.03 5.94
C ASP A 432 -17.50 -12.55 5.91
N ILE A 433 -17.08 -13.29 6.94
CA ILE A 433 -17.11 -14.77 6.90
C ILE A 433 -18.54 -15.30 6.67
N ASP A 434 -19.55 -14.71 7.30
CA ASP A 434 -20.95 -15.08 7.08
C ASP A 434 -21.47 -14.67 5.69
N MET A 435 -20.81 -13.76 4.97
CA MET A 435 -21.08 -13.45 3.57
C MET A 435 -20.43 -14.49 2.65
N LEU A 436 -19.15 -14.81 2.85
CA LEU A 436 -18.44 -15.86 2.08
C LEU A 436 -19.16 -17.21 2.20
N LYS A 437 -19.59 -17.57 3.42
CA LYS A 437 -20.38 -18.76 3.74
C LYS A 437 -21.78 -18.79 3.11
N LYS A 438 -22.38 -17.63 2.79
CA LYS A 438 -23.65 -17.53 2.05
C LYS A 438 -23.44 -17.61 0.53
N ASN A 439 -22.29 -17.19 0.01
CA ASN A 439 -21.98 -17.36 -1.41
C ASN A 439 -21.91 -18.85 -1.79
N LYS A 440 -21.35 -19.69 -0.91
CA LYS A 440 -21.33 -21.17 -1.03
C LYS A 440 -22.69 -21.78 -1.40
N THR A 441 -23.78 -21.34 -0.78
CA THR A 441 -25.13 -21.84 -1.10
C THR A 441 -25.73 -21.23 -2.37
N SER A 442 -25.29 -20.04 -2.80
CA SER A 442 -25.80 -19.40 -4.03
C SER A 442 -25.41 -20.17 -5.31
N TRP A 443 -24.15 -20.63 -5.41
CA TRP A 443 -23.67 -21.42 -6.56
C TRP A 443 -24.48 -22.70 -6.80
N LEU A 444 -24.96 -23.34 -5.73
CA LEU A 444 -25.81 -24.53 -5.79
C LEU A 444 -27.22 -24.26 -6.34
N PHE A 445 -27.73 -23.03 -6.22
CA PHE A 445 -29.04 -22.63 -6.77
C PHE A 445 -28.94 -22.08 -8.21
N GLN A 446 -27.85 -21.38 -8.56
CA GLN A 446 -27.70 -20.82 -9.91
C GLN A 446 -27.58 -21.90 -11.00
N GLY A 447 -27.04 -23.08 -10.67
CA GLY A 447 -27.02 -24.25 -11.56
C GLY A 447 -28.40 -24.83 -11.93
N LEU A 448 -29.49 -24.34 -11.32
CA LEU A 448 -30.86 -24.85 -11.49
C LEU A 448 -31.82 -23.93 -12.25
N LEU A 449 -31.38 -22.72 -12.65
CA LEU A 449 -32.27 -21.67 -13.20
C LEU A 449 -32.03 -21.32 -14.69
N LEU A 450 -31.15 -22.04 -15.40
CA LEU A 450 -30.90 -21.86 -16.84
C LEU A 450 -31.89 -22.66 -17.73
N SER A 451 -33.20 -22.49 -17.52
CA SER A 451 -34.22 -23.26 -18.27
C SER A 451 -35.61 -22.59 -18.42
N ALA A 452 -35.68 -21.28 -18.64
CA ALA A 452 -36.90 -20.61 -19.11
C ALA A 452 -36.58 -19.57 -20.21
N SER A 453 -37.35 -19.54 -21.30
CA SER A 453 -37.03 -18.72 -22.49
C SER A 453 -38.23 -17.93 -23.01
N LEU A 454 -37.93 -16.70 -23.47
CA LEU A 454 -38.63 -15.86 -24.47
C LEU A 454 -40.16 -15.97 -24.67
N THR A 455 -40.80 -14.79 -24.74
CA THR A 455 -41.71 -14.48 -25.87
C THR A 455 -41.84 -12.97 -26.10
N LEU A 456 -42.02 -12.55 -27.36
CA LEU A 456 -42.27 -11.15 -27.75
C LEU A 456 -43.74 -10.93 -28.15
N ALA A 457 -44.23 -9.69 -28.01
CA ALA A 457 -45.21 -9.08 -28.92
C ALA A 457 -45.13 -7.54 -28.87
N VAL A 458 -45.53 -6.86 -29.96
CA VAL A 458 -45.42 -5.40 -30.15
C VAL A 458 -46.78 -4.84 -30.61
N SER A 459 -47.14 -3.61 -30.19
CA SER A 459 -48.04 -2.70 -30.93
C SER A 459 -47.99 -1.26 -30.41
N ILE A 460 -48.15 -0.28 -31.31
CA ILE A 460 -48.39 1.16 -31.04
C ILE A 460 -49.53 1.61 -32.00
N PRO A 461 -50.30 2.66 -31.69
CA PRO A 461 -50.18 3.88 -32.52
C PRO A 461 -50.34 5.21 -31.75
N LEU A 462 -50.14 6.33 -32.47
CA LEU A 462 -50.10 7.73 -31.98
C LEU A 462 -51.50 8.41 -31.96
N THR A 463 -51.59 9.62 -31.36
CA THR A 463 -51.99 10.88 -32.07
C THR A 463 -51.81 12.17 -31.22
N THR A 464 -50.93 13.06 -31.70
CA THR A 464 -51.05 14.55 -31.87
C THR A 464 -51.61 15.52 -30.79
N ASP A 465 -50.78 16.52 -30.45
CA ASP A 465 -50.97 18.01 -30.51
C ASP A 465 -52.12 18.69 -29.73
N ASP A 466 -52.05 19.95 -29.25
CA ASP A 466 -51.01 21.01 -29.18
C ASP A 466 -51.12 21.70 -27.77
N GLU A 467 -50.80 22.96 -27.39
CA GLU A 467 -50.40 24.24 -28.01
C GLU A 467 -49.13 24.82 -27.35
N GLY A 468 -48.32 25.59 -28.09
CA GLY A 468 -47.05 26.18 -27.60
C GLY A 468 -47.16 27.51 -26.84
N GLY A 469 -46.50 27.61 -25.67
CA GLY A 469 -46.31 28.85 -24.92
C GLY A 469 -45.03 29.62 -25.31
N ALA A 470 -45.15 30.87 -25.74
CA ALA A 470 -44.00 31.66 -26.19
C ALA A 470 -43.07 32.10 -25.04
N ALA A 471 -41.78 31.79 -25.16
CA ALA A 471 -40.77 32.14 -24.14
C ALA A 471 -40.53 33.66 -24.07
N ALA A 472 -40.82 34.26 -22.91
CA ALA A 472 -40.43 35.62 -22.60
C ALA A 472 -38.91 35.69 -22.33
N LYS A 473 -38.16 36.34 -23.23
CA LYS A 473 -36.72 36.56 -23.05
C LYS A 473 -36.46 37.47 -21.85
N ARG A 474 -36.02 36.87 -20.73
CA ARG A 474 -35.28 37.59 -19.69
C ARG A 474 -33.79 37.40 -19.92
N ASN A 475 -33.03 38.47 -19.77
CA ASN A 475 -31.57 38.41 -19.64
C ASN A 475 -31.24 38.35 -18.13
N GLU A 476 -31.72 37.30 -17.47
CA GLU A 476 -31.36 36.94 -16.09
C GLU A 476 -30.51 35.66 -16.21
N LEU A 477 -29.36 35.60 -15.53
CA LEU A 477 -28.47 34.44 -15.58
C LEU A 477 -29.08 33.29 -14.78
N SER A 478 -29.45 32.21 -15.47
CA SER A 478 -29.92 30.97 -14.83
C SER A 478 -28.86 30.48 -13.84
N GLY A 479 -29.23 30.19 -12.61
CA GLY A 479 -28.28 29.75 -11.57
C GLY A 479 -27.43 28.55 -11.99
N ARG A 480 -27.97 27.65 -12.82
CA ARG A 480 -27.24 26.50 -13.41
C ARG A 480 -26.09 26.85 -14.35
N SER A 481 -25.91 28.12 -14.74
CA SER A 481 -24.77 28.57 -15.60
C SER A 481 -23.47 28.72 -14.82
N VAL A 482 -23.54 28.98 -13.51
CA VAL A 482 -22.37 29.00 -12.60
C VAL A 482 -21.60 27.69 -12.65
N LEU A 483 -22.30 26.58 -12.83
CA LEU A 483 -21.73 25.22 -12.90
C LEU A 483 -20.93 24.96 -14.19
N ASP A 484 -20.97 25.88 -15.17
CA ASP A 484 -20.08 25.88 -16.35
C ASP A 484 -18.81 26.72 -16.11
N GLU A 485 -18.77 27.53 -15.05
CA GLU A 485 -17.67 28.47 -14.74
C GLU A 485 -16.75 27.98 -13.61
N VAL A 486 -17.29 27.20 -12.67
CA VAL A 486 -16.58 26.60 -11.53
C VAL A 486 -17.02 25.15 -11.32
N PRO A 487 -16.15 24.26 -10.84
CA PRO A 487 -16.57 22.90 -10.52
C PRO A 487 -17.61 22.94 -9.40
N LEU A 488 -18.74 22.27 -9.63
CA LEU A 488 -19.54 21.76 -8.54
C LEU A 488 -18.73 20.67 -7.82
N ILE A 489 -18.52 20.81 -6.52
CA ILE A 489 -17.80 19.82 -5.71
C ILE A 489 -18.74 19.28 -4.65
N ASP A 490 -19.14 18.02 -4.80
CA ASP A 490 -19.95 17.33 -3.80
C ASP A 490 -19.05 16.69 -2.72
N GLY A 491 -19.42 16.92 -1.47
CA GLY A 491 -18.60 16.61 -0.29
C GLY A 491 -18.63 15.17 0.17
N HIS A 492 -19.67 14.39 -0.16
CA HIS A 492 -19.89 13.06 0.42
C HIS A 492 -20.79 12.20 -0.49
N ASN A 493 -20.29 11.04 -0.95
CA ASN A 493 -21.03 10.10 -1.79
C ASN A 493 -20.53 8.65 -1.62
N ASP A 494 -21.49 7.74 -1.38
CA ASP A 494 -21.28 6.34 -0.98
C ASP A 494 -21.52 5.32 -2.11
N LEU A 495 -21.40 5.73 -3.37
CA LEU A 495 -21.29 4.79 -4.49
C LEU A 495 -20.31 3.62 -4.18
N PRO A 496 -19.14 3.81 -3.53
CA PRO A 496 -18.26 2.70 -3.16
C PRO A 496 -18.85 1.70 -2.16
N TRP A 497 -19.71 2.14 -1.23
CA TRP A 497 -20.42 1.23 -0.33
C TRP A 497 -21.41 0.36 -1.11
N ASN A 498 -22.06 0.92 -2.13
CA ASN A 498 -22.98 0.15 -2.97
C ASN A 498 -22.27 -0.76 -4.00
N LEU A 499 -21.04 -0.42 -4.42
CA LEU A 499 -20.16 -1.38 -5.11
C LEU A 499 -19.83 -2.59 -4.21
N TYR A 500 -19.64 -2.38 -2.90
CA TYR A 500 -19.46 -3.49 -1.95
C TYR A 500 -20.76 -4.28 -1.73
N ASN A 501 -21.91 -3.60 -1.60
CA ASN A 501 -23.19 -4.24 -1.33
C ASN A 501 -23.73 -5.08 -2.50
N PHE A 502 -23.64 -4.56 -3.73
CA PHE A 502 -24.23 -5.19 -4.90
C PHE A 502 -23.22 -6.05 -5.68
N GLU A 503 -22.05 -5.50 -6.03
CA GLU A 503 -21.06 -6.20 -6.88
C GLU A 503 -20.00 -6.98 -6.09
N ARG A 504 -19.86 -6.69 -4.78
CA ARG A 504 -18.79 -7.18 -3.90
C ARG A 504 -17.41 -6.66 -4.32
N ASN A 505 -17.36 -5.39 -4.70
CA ASN A 505 -16.17 -4.68 -5.21
C ASN A 505 -15.52 -5.30 -6.46
N ARG A 506 -16.24 -6.17 -7.18
CA ARG A 506 -15.83 -6.74 -8.48
C ARG A 506 -16.39 -5.89 -9.60
N ILE A 507 -15.60 -4.94 -10.10
CA ILE A 507 -16.07 -3.89 -11.01
C ILE A 507 -15.62 -4.08 -12.47
N ASN A 508 -14.81 -5.10 -12.76
CA ASN A 508 -14.37 -5.38 -14.13
C ASN A 508 -15.57 -5.54 -15.09
N GLN A 509 -16.68 -6.13 -14.63
CA GLN A 509 -17.93 -6.29 -15.38
C GLN A 509 -19.02 -5.23 -15.08
N PHE A 510 -18.76 -4.26 -14.19
CA PHE A 510 -19.72 -3.22 -13.80
C PHE A 510 -19.55 -1.93 -14.62
N GLU A 511 -20.64 -1.45 -15.22
CA GLU A 511 -20.68 -0.38 -16.22
C GLU A 511 -21.33 0.93 -15.69
N LEU A 512 -20.55 1.77 -14.99
CA LEU A 512 -20.99 3.07 -14.43
C LEU A 512 -21.30 4.13 -15.50
N ASN A 513 -20.83 3.90 -16.73
CA ASN A 513 -21.14 4.59 -17.98
C ASN A 513 -22.55 4.29 -18.52
N SER A 514 -23.31 3.37 -17.90
CA SER A 514 -24.71 3.07 -18.22
C SER A 514 -25.70 3.79 -17.28
N ASP A 515 -26.98 3.87 -17.68
CA ASP A 515 -28.05 4.33 -16.80
C ASP A 515 -28.42 3.21 -15.82
N LEU A 516 -27.98 3.35 -14.56
CA LEU A 516 -28.17 2.30 -13.56
C LEU A 516 -29.65 2.13 -13.16
N LYS A 517 -30.53 3.07 -13.49
CA LYS A 517 -31.99 2.89 -13.31
C LYS A 517 -32.57 1.79 -14.19
N GLN A 518 -31.87 1.41 -15.25
CA GLN A 518 -32.22 0.29 -16.14
C GLN A 518 -31.52 -1.02 -15.75
N HIS A 519 -30.55 -0.99 -14.83
CA HIS A 519 -29.79 -2.16 -14.42
C HIS A 519 -30.60 -3.02 -13.42
N PRO A 520 -30.74 -4.35 -13.62
CA PRO A 520 -31.71 -5.18 -12.89
C PRO A 520 -31.48 -5.31 -11.39
N VAL A 521 -30.27 -5.04 -10.90
CA VAL A 521 -29.94 -5.07 -9.46
C VAL A 521 -29.98 -3.67 -8.83
N TRP A 522 -29.57 -2.63 -9.57
CA TRP A 522 -29.39 -1.28 -9.03
C TRP A 522 -30.63 -0.39 -9.22
N GLY A 523 -31.32 -0.49 -10.36
CA GLY A 523 -32.50 0.32 -10.66
C GLY A 523 -33.70 0.14 -9.71
N PRO A 524 -33.92 -1.06 -9.12
CA PRO A 524 -34.88 -1.25 -8.04
C PRO A 524 -34.43 -0.73 -6.66
N SER A 525 -33.17 -0.30 -6.50
CA SER A 525 -32.65 0.17 -5.21
C SER A 525 -33.06 1.62 -4.94
N THR A 526 -33.44 1.92 -3.70
CA THR A 526 -33.55 3.31 -3.22
C THR A 526 -32.19 3.97 -3.00
N SER A 527 -31.09 3.20 -3.05
CA SER A 527 -29.70 3.67 -2.98
C SER A 527 -28.98 3.49 -4.34
N SER A 528 -29.57 4.01 -5.42
CA SER A 528 -28.88 4.15 -6.72
C SER A 528 -29.11 5.54 -7.31
N HIS A 529 -28.29 6.48 -6.85
CA HIS A 529 -28.30 7.90 -7.17
C HIS A 529 -27.22 8.27 -8.19
N THR A 530 -26.09 7.56 -8.21
CA THR A 530 -24.91 7.96 -8.98
C THR A 530 -24.61 7.05 -10.18
N ASP A 531 -24.55 7.63 -11.37
CA ASP A 531 -23.88 7.07 -12.55
C ASP A 531 -23.30 8.21 -13.41
N ILE A 532 -22.43 7.89 -14.36
CA ILE A 532 -21.77 8.90 -15.21
C ILE A 532 -22.77 9.74 -16.03
N PRO A 533 -23.82 9.16 -16.66
CA PRO A 533 -24.87 9.95 -17.31
C PRO A 533 -25.51 10.98 -16.38
N ARG A 534 -25.83 10.61 -15.13
CA ARG A 534 -26.40 11.54 -14.15
C ARG A 534 -25.38 12.56 -13.62
N LEU A 535 -24.13 12.17 -13.37
CA LEU A 535 -23.05 13.09 -12.96
C LEU A 535 -22.83 14.20 -14.02
N GLN A 536 -22.85 13.82 -15.30
CA GLN A 536 -22.74 14.76 -16.42
C GLN A 536 -23.98 15.68 -16.52
N ALA A 537 -25.19 15.13 -16.39
CA ALA A 537 -26.42 15.92 -16.37
C ALA A 537 -26.47 16.90 -15.18
N GLY A 538 -25.89 16.50 -14.03
CA GLY A 538 -25.76 17.29 -12.82
C GLY A 538 -24.65 18.34 -12.85
N LYS A 539 -23.78 18.32 -13.86
CA LYS A 539 -22.56 19.14 -13.98
C LYS A 539 -21.60 18.99 -12.78
N VAL A 540 -21.49 17.78 -12.22
CA VAL A 540 -20.55 17.52 -11.12
C VAL A 540 -19.11 17.67 -11.62
N GLY A 541 -18.36 18.62 -11.06
CA GLY A 541 -16.98 18.92 -11.44
C GLY A 541 -15.94 18.19 -10.58
N ALA A 542 -16.27 17.87 -9.33
CA ALA A 542 -15.51 16.96 -8.49
C ALA A 542 -16.39 16.27 -7.45
N GLN A 543 -15.91 15.15 -6.94
CA GLN A 543 -16.61 14.27 -6.01
C GLN A 543 -15.62 13.69 -5.00
N PHE A 544 -15.92 13.80 -3.71
CA PHE A 544 -15.34 12.90 -2.72
C PHE A 544 -16.10 11.58 -2.73
N TRP A 545 -15.38 10.49 -3.01
CA TRP A 545 -15.89 9.12 -2.93
C TRP A 545 -15.51 8.53 -1.57
N VAL A 546 -16.48 7.94 -0.89
CA VAL A 546 -16.35 7.62 0.53
C VAL A 546 -15.96 6.16 0.76
N ALA A 547 -14.83 5.97 1.44
CA ALA A 547 -14.42 4.68 1.98
C ALA A 547 -15.08 4.44 3.35
N TYR A 548 -16.41 4.29 3.35
CA TYR A 548 -17.18 3.96 4.54
C TYR A 548 -16.93 2.51 4.98
N VAL A 549 -16.79 2.31 6.30
CA VAL A 549 -16.82 1.00 6.94
C VAL A 549 -17.71 1.03 8.18
N SER A 550 -18.48 -0.03 8.39
CA SER A 550 -19.48 -0.07 9.46
C SER A 550 -18.85 0.00 10.85
N CYS A 551 -19.57 0.60 11.80
CA CYS A 551 -19.22 0.56 13.22
C CYS A 551 -19.07 -0.88 13.77
N GLY A 552 -19.66 -1.89 13.13
CA GLY A 552 -19.46 -3.31 13.46
C GLY A 552 -18.09 -3.88 13.11
N ASN A 553 -17.25 -3.11 12.40
CA ASN A 553 -15.86 -3.43 12.05
C ASN A 553 -14.84 -2.87 13.06
N GLN A 554 -15.22 -1.94 13.95
CA GLN A 554 -14.29 -1.38 14.92
C GLN A 554 -13.76 -2.47 15.88
N TYR A 555 -12.46 -2.43 16.18
CA TYR A 555 -11.71 -3.48 16.90
C TYR A 555 -11.80 -4.87 16.25
N ARG A 556 -11.98 -4.89 14.92
CA ARG A 556 -12.03 -6.05 14.01
C ARG A 556 -11.40 -5.60 12.68
N ASP A 557 -11.90 -6.08 11.55
CA ASP A 557 -11.35 -5.83 10.22
C ASP A 557 -11.64 -4.42 9.62
N ALA A 558 -11.68 -3.36 10.44
CA ALA A 558 -11.93 -1.98 9.98
C ALA A 558 -10.86 -1.47 9.02
N VAL A 559 -9.59 -1.76 9.31
CA VAL A 559 -8.46 -1.28 8.49
C VAL A 559 -8.49 -1.97 7.11
N GLU A 560 -8.75 -3.27 7.10
CA GLU A 560 -8.85 -4.12 5.92
C GLU A 560 -10.02 -3.73 5.02
N ARG A 561 -11.20 -3.44 5.60
CA ARG A 561 -12.35 -2.93 4.82
C ARG A 561 -12.06 -1.55 4.25
N THR A 562 -11.41 -0.67 5.01
CA THR A 562 -11.08 0.68 4.53
C THR A 562 -10.11 0.60 3.35
N LEU A 563 -9.14 -0.31 3.39
CA LEU A 563 -8.26 -0.62 2.26
C LEU A 563 -9.02 -1.19 1.05
N GLU A 564 -9.96 -2.13 1.24
CA GLU A 564 -10.82 -2.61 0.14
C GLU A 564 -11.61 -1.48 -0.55
N GLN A 565 -12.13 -0.53 0.23
CA GLN A 565 -12.88 0.62 -0.30
C GLN A 565 -11.95 1.63 -1.01
N ILE A 566 -10.76 1.91 -0.46
CA ILE A 566 -9.72 2.72 -1.12
C ILE A 566 -9.33 2.09 -2.47
N ASP A 567 -9.15 0.77 -2.53
CA ASP A 567 -8.82 0.03 -3.75
C ASP A 567 -9.96 0.06 -4.79
N VAL A 568 -11.22 -0.13 -4.39
CA VAL A 568 -12.34 -0.10 -5.35
C VAL A 568 -12.54 1.31 -5.92
N ILE A 569 -12.37 2.37 -5.13
CA ILE A 569 -12.42 3.75 -5.64
C ILE A 569 -11.31 4.00 -6.66
N LYS A 570 -10.06 3.60 -6.34
CA LYS A 570 -8.92 3.72 -7.27
C LYS A 570 -9.17 2.93 -8.57
N ARG A 571 -9.65 1.69 -8.49
CA ARG A 571 -10.00 0.88 -9.67
C ARG A 571 -11.13 1.52 -10.48
N LEU A 572 -12.18 2.03 -9.84
CA LEU A 572 -13.32 2.68 -10.51
C LEU A 572 -12.88 3.89 -11.32
N VAL A 573 -12.09 4.78 -10.71
CA VAL A 573 -11.55 5.96 -11.39
C VAL A 573 -10.58 5.56 -12.50
N ARG A 574 -9.75 4.52 -12.30
CA ARG A 574 -8.87 3.98 -13.35
C ARG A 574 -9.62 3.32 -14.51
N LYS A 575 -10.84 2.78 -14.32
CA LYS A 575 -11.68 2.20 -15.39
C LYS A 575 -12.34 3.25 -16.29
N TYR A 576 -12.55 4.47 -15.82
CA TYR A 576 -13.25 5.54 -16.56
C TYR A 576 -12.43 6.83 -16.79
N PRO A 577 -11.18 6.76 -17.30
CA PRO A 577 -10.26 7.91 -17.40
C PRO A 577 -10.70 9.02 -18.38
N GLN A 578 -11.73 8.75 -19.20
CA GLN A 578 -12.40 9.70 -20.09
C GLN A 578 -13.49 10.54 -19.40
N TYR A 579 -13.96 10.12 -18.23
CA TYR A 579 -15.02 10.79 -17.45
C TYR A 579 -14.55 11.22 -16.06
N LEU A 580 -13.68 10.43 -15.42
CA LEU A 580 -13.16 10.63 -14.08
C LEU A 580 -11.65 10.91 -14.16
N LYS A 581 -11.13 11.79 -13.31
CA LYS A 581 -9.69 11.99 -13.10
C LYS A 581 -9.39 11.82 -11.62
N TYR A 582 -8.45 10.95 -11.26
CA TYR A 582 -8.00 10.81 -9.87
C TYR A 582 -7.22 12.07 -9.45
N VAL A 583 -7.63 12.71 -8.35
CA VAL A 583 -7.03 13.96 -7.88
C VAL A 583 -6.91 13.99 -6.35
N THR A 584 -5.86 14.65 -5.85
CA THR A 584 -5.50 14.66 -4.43
C THR A 584 -5.11 16.06 -3.91
N SER A 585 -5.46 17.11 -4.65
CA SER A 585 -5.17 18.53 -4.37
C SER A 585 -6.20 19.45 -5.02
N THR A 586 -6.26 20.71 -4.56
CA THR A 586 -7.07 21.78 -5.19
C THR A 586 -6.71 22.04 -6.65
N GLN A 587 -5.41 22.03 -6.98
CA GLN A 587 -4.93 22.13 -8.36
C GLN A 587 -5.47 20.98 -9.22
N GLY A 588 -5.43 19.74 -8.71
CA GLY A 588 -5.91 18.56 -9.42
C GLY A 588 -7.39 18.67 -9.79
N ILE A 589 -8.25 19.10 -8.85
CA ILE A 589 -9.68 19.39 -9.10
C ILE A 589 -9.84 20.40 -10.25
N MET A 590 -9.11 21.51 -10.19
CA MET A 590 -9.19 22.55 -11.21
C MET A 590 -8.59 22.12 -12.56
N GLU A 591 -7.73 21.11 -12.63
CA GLU A 591 -7.34 20.46 -13.88
C GLU A 591 -8.41 19.52 -14.42
N ALA A 592 -8.99 18.65 -13.58
CA ALA A 592 -10.05 17.72 -13.97
C ALA A 592 -11.24 18.47 -14.60
N PHE A 593 -11.69 19.54 -13.95
CA PHE A 593 -12.77 20.39 -14.46
C PHE A 593 -12.44 21.02 -15.82
N ARG A 594 -11.20 21.50 -16.03
CA ARG A 594 -10.73 22.02 -17.32
C ARG A 594 -10.59 20.95 -18.41
N GLU A 595 -10.42 19.69 -18.03
CA GLU A 595 -10.46 18.54 -18.94
C GLU A 595 -11.91 18.05 -19.24
N GLY A 596 -12.93 18.64 -18.59
CA GLY A 596 -14.32 18.19 -18.70
C GLY A 596 -14.61 16.89 -17.94
N LYS A 597 -13.83 16.60 -16.89
CA LYS A 597 -13.89 15.36 -16.09
C LYS A 597 -14.24 15.65 -14.63
N VAL A 598 -14.84 14.67 -13.96
CA VAL A 598 -15.07 14.71 -12.52
C VAL A 598 -13.74 14.47 -11.79
N GLY A 599 -13.26 15.47 -11.05
CA GLY A 599 -12.16 15.32 -10.10
C GLY A 599 -12.55 14.38 -8.96
N SER A 600 -11.99 13.17 -8.95
CA SER A 600 -12.34 12.11 -8.02
C SER A 600 -11.33 12.01 -6.89
N LEU A 601 -11.80 12.26 -5.66
CA LEU A 601 -11.01 12.19 -4.41
C LEU A 601 -11.46 11.02 -3.53
N ILE A 602 -10.65 10.69 -2.52
CA ILE A 602 -10.97 9.65 -1.54
C ILE A 602 -11.17 10.28 -0.16
N ALA A 603 -12.25 9.88 0.50
CA ALA A 603 -12.57 10.15 1.90
C ALA A 603 -12.56 8.86 2.72
N VAL A 604 -12.36 8.96 4.05
CA VAL A 604 -12.56 7.85 4.99
C VAL A 604 -13.56 8.28 6.05
N GLU A 605 -14.66 7.54 6.21
CA GLU A 605 -15.71 7.89 7.16
C GLU A 605 -15.53 7.18 8.51
N GLY A 606 -15.08 7.95 9.49
CA GLY A 606 -14.98 7.55 10.89
C GLY A 606 -13.60 7.08 11.32
N GLY A 607 -13.08 7.66 12.39
CA GLY A 607 -11.75 7.40 12.95
C GLY A 607 -11.57 5.99 13.55
N HIS A 608 -12.62 5.17 13.63
CA HIS A 608 -12.48 3.73 13.88
C HIS A 608 -11.72 3.03 12.75
N SER A 609 -11.77 3.59 11.53
CA SER A 609 -11.07 3.09 10.34
C SER A 609 -9.55 3.07 10.48
N MET A 610 -8.95 3.94 11.32
CA MET A 610 -7.50 3.93 11.59
C MET A 610 -7.08 3.06 12.79
N ASP A 611 -8.04 2.38 13.44
CA ASP A 611 -7.88 1.55 14.65
C ASP A 611 -6.86 2.11 15.66
N SER A 612 -6.98 3.41 15.96
CA SER A 612 -6.15 4.20 16.87
C SER A 612 -4.62 4.18 16.62
N ARG A 613 -4.17 3.90 15.40
CA ARG A 613 -2.73 3.90 15.02
C ARG A 613 -2.41 5.02 14.02
N LEU A 614 -1.63 6.04 14.45
CA LEU A 614 -1.25 7.19 13.60
C LEU A 614 -0.50 6.81 12.32
N ALA A 615 0.18 5.66 12.31
CA ALA A 615 0.78 5.11 11.11
C ALA A 615 -0.25 4.73 10.03
N VAL A 616 -1.39 4.15 10.40
CA VAL A 616 -2.47 3.80 9.47
C VAL A 616 -3.06 5.05 8.82
N LEU A 617 -3.28 6.12 9.61
CA LEU A 617 -3.68 7.44 9.13
C LEU A 617 -2.69 8.02 8.09
N ARG A 618 -1.37 7.91 8.35
CA ARG A 618 -0.33 8.30 7.37
C ARG A 618 -0.43 7.47 6.10
N MET A 619 -0.55 6.14 6.19
CA MET A 619 -0.64 5.28 5.01
C MET A 619 -1.91 5.52 4.20
N TYR A 620 -3.03 5.90 4.82
CA TYR A 620 -4.22 6.39 4.11
C TYR A 620 -3.95 7.69 3.34
N TYR A 621 -3.19 8.63 3.92
CA TYR A 621 -2.81 9.86 3.19
C TYR A 621 -1.88 9.59 2.01
N GLU A 622 -0.90 8.69 2.16
CA GLU A 622 -0.01 8.24 1.07
C GLU A 622 -0.80 7.53 -0.03
N LEU A 623 -1.81 6.71 0.33
CA LEU A 623 -2.78 6.14 -0.60
C LEU A 623 -3.78 7.17 -1.17
N GLY A 624 -3.69 8.45 -0.79
CA GLY A 624 -4.42 9.56 -1.41
C GLY A 624 -5.77 9.90 -0.78
N VAL A 625 -6.06 9.45 0.45
CA VAL A 625 -7.18 9.94 1.27
C VAL A 625 -6.96 11.42 1.60
N ARG A 626 -8.00 12.25 1.48
CA ARG A 626 -7.90 13.71 1.68
C ARG A 626 -8.84 14.32 2.71
N TYR A 627 -9.87 13.60 3.17
CA TYR A 627 -10.47 13.87 4.49
C TYR A 627 -10.69 12.59 5.29
N MET A 628 -10.73 12.73 6.61
CA MET A 628 -11.25 11.69 7.51
C MET A 628 -12.27 12.31 8.48
N THR A 629 -13.44 11.69 8.58
CA THR A 629 -14.46 12.02 9.59
C THR A 629 -14.03 11.45 10.94
N LEU A 630 -13.96 12.26 12.00
CA LEU A 630 -13.31 11.80 13.25
C LEU A 630 -14.04 10.63 13.93
N THR A 631 -15.37 10.53 13.77
CA THR A 631 -16.19 9.37 14.16
C THR A 631 -17.20 9.08 13.06
N HIS A 632 -17.77 7.87 13.01
CA HIS A 632 -19.07 7.66 12.34
C HIS A 632 -20.15 7.67 13.45
N SER A 633 -21.22 6.88 13.34
CA SER A 633 -22.29 6.74 14.34
C SER A 633 -21.89 5.94 15.60
N CYS A 634 -20.59 5.85 15.88
CA CYS A 634 -19.98 5.14 17.02
C CYS A 634 -18.76 5.91 17.53
N ASN A 635 -18.57 5.89 18.85
CA ASN A 635 -17.39 6.45 19.50
C ASN A 635 -16.14 5.63 19.12
N THR A 636 -14.99 6.31 19.05
CA THR A 636 -13.66 5.69 19.09
C THR A 636 -13.10 5.73 20.52
N PRO A 637 -11.93 5.14 20.82
CA PRO A 637 -11.29 5.33 22.12
C PRO A 637 -11.01 6.80 22.45
N TRP A 638 -10.85 7.65 21.43
CA TRP A 638 -10.32 9.02 21.54
C TRP A 638 -11.28 10.14 21.11
N ALA A 639 -12.47 9.81 20.57
CA ALA A 639 -13.52 10.77 20.20
C ALA A 639 -14.94 10.19 20.36
N ASP A 640 -15.91 11.03 20.76
CA ASP A 640 -17.33 10.67 20.87
C ASP A 640 -18.18 11.08 19.66
N ALA A 641 -19.09 10.20 19.25
CA ALA A 641 -20.04 10.40 18.16
C ALA A 641 -21.35 11.06 18.63
N SER A 642 -22.00 11.79 17.72
CA SER A 642 -23.25 12.53 17.96
C SER A 642 -24.42 11.76 18.58
N PRO A 643 -24.61 10.43 18.45
CA PRO A 643 -25.63 9.72 19.21
C PRO A 643 -25.49 9.86 20.74
N ILE A 644 -24.32 10.29 21.26
CA ILE A 644 -24.13 10.62 22.67
C ILE A 644 -24.88 11.90 23.10
N ASP A 645 -25.16 12.83 22.19
CA ASP A 645 -25.82 14.10 22.51
C ASP A 645 -27.32 13.93 22.77
N ALA A 646 -27.92 12.85 22.26
CA ALA A 646 -29.29 12.43 22.57
C ALA A 646 -29.42 11.67 23.91
N GLN A 647 -28.31 11.38 24.60
CA GLN A 647 -28.29 10.58 25.83
C GLN A 647 -28.08 11.46 27.07
N VAL A 648 -29.09 11.53 27.93
CA VAL A 648 -29.14 12.46 29.08
C VAL A 648 -28.04 12.19 30.11
N ASP A 649 -27.78 10.91 30.41
CA ASP A 649 -26.87 10.47 31.47
C ASP A 649 -25.52 9.96 30.93
N ALA A 650 -25.20 10.18 29.66
CA ALA A 650 -23.96 9.68 29.04
C ALA A 650 -22.74 10.50 29.45
N GLN A 651 -21.66 9.82 29.87
CA GLN A 651 -20.37 10.43 30.15
C GLN A 651 -19.68 10.84 28.84
N LYS A 652 -19.76 12.12 28.50
CA LYS A 652 -19.04 12.71 27.36
C LYS A 652 -17.57 12.92 27.72
N ARG A 653 -16.69 12.51 26.82
CA ARG A 653 -15.23 12.56 26.86
C ARG A 653 -14.66 13.56 25.84
N ASN A 654 -15.48 13.97 24.87
CA ASN A 654 -15.12 14.87 23.76
C ASN A 654 -13.91 14.33 22.96
N VAL A 655 -12.87 15.14 22.73
CA VAL A 655 -11.60 14.67 22.15
C VAL A 655 -10.60 14.42 23.29
N SER A 656 -10.11 13.18 23.36
CA SER A 656 -9.17 12.76 24.41
C SER A 656 -7.83 13.50 24.33
N SER A 657 -6.97 13.25 25.33
CA SER A 657 -5.64 13.85 25.38
C SER A 657 -4.78 13.44 24.17
N TRP A 658 -4.85 12.17 23.79
CA TRP A 658 -4.16 11.64 22.62
C TRP A 658 -4.91 11.90 21.31
N GLY A 659 -6.24 12.00 21.31
CA GLY A 659 -7.04 12.32 20.12
C GLY A 659 -6.63 13.65 19.43
N ARG A 660 -6.03 14.57 20.19
CA ARG A 660 -5.43 15.81 19.68
C ARG A 660 -4.23 15.56 18.75
N ASN A 661 -3.48 14.47 18.96
CA ASN A 661 -2.42 14.05 18.05
C ASN A 661 -2.97 13.61 16.68
N VAL A 662 -4.18 13.02 16.64
CA VAL A 662 -4.86 12.70 15.37
C VAL A 662 -5.15 14.00 14.59
N ILE A 663 -5.75 14.99 15.25
CA ILE A 663 -6.02 16.34 14.70
C ILE A 663 -4.73 16.99 14.18
N TRP A 664 -3.65 16.98 14.97
CA TRP A 664 -2.39 17.63 14.57
C TRP A 664 -1.61 16.86 13.50
N GLU A 665 -1.69 15.53 13.45
CA GLU A 665 -1.13 14.72 12.36
C GLU A 665 -1.93 14.94 11.07
N MET A 666 -3.25 15.08 11.12
CA MET A 666 -4.06 15.49 9.97
C MET A 666 -3.69 16.89 9.48
N ASN A 667 -3.48 17.87 10.39
CA ASN A 667 -2.98 19.19 10.02
C ASN A 667 -1.58 19.11 9.37
N ARG A 668 -0.66 18.31 9.92
CA ARG A 668 0.71 18.11 9.42
C ARG A 668 0.72 17.43 8.04
N LEU A 669 -0.20 16.49 7.81
CA LEU A 669 -0.38 15.82 6.51
C LEU A 669 -1.05 16.73 5.47
N GLY A 670 -1.89 17.69 5.89
CA GLY A 670 -2.80 18.38 4.98
C GLY A 670 -3.99 17.50 4.60
N MET A 671 -4.48 16.70 5.55
CA MET A 671 -5.77 16.02 5.48
C MET A 671 -6.83 16.92 6.09
N LEU A 672 -7.95 17.12 5.38
CA LEU A 672 -9.12 17.82 5.91
C LEU A 672 -9.69 17.04 7.10
N ILE A 673 -9.97 17.76 8.19
CA ILE A 673 -10.67 17.23 9.35
C ILE A 673 -12.17 17.40 9.09
N ASP A 674 -12.91 16.30 9.09
CA ASP A 674 -14.35 16.30 8.97
C ASP A 674 -15.04 16.09 10.33
N LEU A 675 -15.90 17.03 10.68
CA LEU A 675 -16.66 17.11 11.93
C LEU A 675 -18.13 16.73 11.78
N SER A 676 -18.55 16.25 10.60
CA SER A 676 -19.79 15.47 10.52
C SER A 676 -19.70 14.22 11.41
N HIS A 677 -20.86 13.63 11.77
CA HIS A 677 -20.99 12.51 12.72
C HIS A 677 -20.56 12.74 14.18
N VAL A 678 -19.58 13.61 14.48
CA VAL A 678 -19.02 13.80 15.83
C VAL A 678 -20.01 14.46 16.79
N SER A 679 -19.80 14.27 18.10
CA SER A 679 -20.61 14.96 19.12
C SER A 679 -20.35 16.47 19.19
N TYR A 680 -21.30 17.26 19.68
CA TYR A 680 -21.13 18.70 19.90
C TYR A 680 -19.83 19.02 20.67
N GLY A 681 -19.49 18.21 21.67
CA GLY A 681 -18.25 18.36 22.43
C GLY A 681 -16.99 18.15 21.58
N VAL A 682 -17.00 17.17 20.67
CA VAL A 682 -15.91 16.99 19.69
C VAL A 682 -15.88 18.12 18.66
N MET A 683 -17.03 18.68 18.25
CA MET A 683 -17.05 19.83 17.33
C MET A 683 -16.31 21.03 17.94
N VAL A 684 -16.60 21.35 19.20
CA VAL A 684 -15.95 22.43 19.96
C VAL A 684 -14.45 22.14 20.15
N ASP A 685 -14.11 20.99 20.76
CA ASP A 685 -12.72 20.60 21.02
C ASP A 685 -11.86 20.63 19.75
N ALA A 686 -12.37 20.12 18.62
CA ALA A 686 -11.62 20.08 17.37
C ALA A 686 -11.42 21.47 16.75
N LEU A 687 -12.43 22.35 16.81
CA LEU A 687 -12.32 23.74 16.37
C LEU A 687 -11.37 24.58 17.24
N GLU A 688 -11.22 24.24 18.53
CA GLU A 688 -10.25 24.90 19.42
C GLU A 688 -8.80 24.42 19.21
N HIS A 689 -8.58 23.15 18.82
CA HIS A 689 -7.24 22.54 18.78
C HIS A 689 -6.63 22.38 17.38
N THR A 690 -7.43 22.48 16.31
CA THR A 690 -6.94 22.42 14.92
C THR A 690 -6.10 23.65 14.53
N LYS A 691 -5.07 23.42 13.72
CA LYS A 691 -4.25 24.47 13.08
C LYS A 691 -4.77 24.87 11.69
N ALA A 692 -5.75 24.14 11.16
CA ALA A 692 -6.26 24.32 9.80
C ALA A 692 -7.80 24.41 9.76
N PRO A 693 -8.38 24.99 8.69
CA PRO A 693 -9.82 25.00 8.48
C PRO A 693 -10.41 23.59 8.39
N VAL A 694 -11.57 23.38 9.01
CA VAL A 694 -12.28 22.08 9.04
C VAL A 694 -13.45 22.06 8.05
N ILE A 695 -13.97 20.85 7.79
CA ILE A 695 -15.22 20.65 7.07
C ILE A 695 -16.27 20.01 7.99
N PHE A 696 -17.54 20.20 7.63
CA PHE A 696 -18.59 19.19 7.85
C PHE A 696 -18.97 18.70 6.46
N SER A 697 -18.57 17.48 6.08
CA SER A 697 -18.68 16.96 4.71
C SER A 697 -20.13 16.74 4.25
N HIS A 698 -21.05 16.52 5.20
CA HIS A 698 -22.47 16.22 5.00
C HIS A 698 -23.27 16.52 6.29
N SER A 699 -23.59 17.79 6.58
CA SER A 699 -24.42 18.15 7.76
C SER A 699 -25.27 19.40 7.57
N SER A 700 -26.37 19.50 8.33
CA SER A 700 -27.40 20.54 8.20
C SER A 700 -27.59 21.34 9.50
N SER A 701 -28.49 22.33 9.55
CA SER A 701 -28.64 23.24 10.71
C SER A 701 -29.55 22.69 11.81
N HIS A 702 -29.06 22.71 13.05
CA HIS A 702 -29.80 22.24 14.23
C HIS A 702 -31.00 23.11 14.58
N ALA A 703 -30.95 24.41 14.27
CA ALA A 703 -32.04 25.35 14.55
C ALA A 703 -33.23 25.19 13.58
N ILE A 704 -32.99 24.70 12.36
CA ILE A 704 -34.04 24.34 11.39
C ILE A 704 -34.60 22.94 11.70
N PHE A 705 -33.75 21.96 12.04
CA PHE A 705 -34.20 20.65 12.49
C PHE A 705 -33.30 20.11 13.61
N GLN A 706 -33.90 19.88 14.79
CA GLN A 706 -33.21 19.47 16.01
C GLN A 706 -32.86 17.97 15.97
N HIS A 707 -31.76 17.66 15.31
CA HIS A 707 -31.20 16.31 15.18
C HIS A 707 -29.73 16.32 15.59
N HIS A 708 -29.23 15.28 16.27
CA HIS A 708 -27.85 15.27 16.80
C HIS A 708 -26.76 15.34 15.71
N ARG A 709 -27.08 14.95 14.47
CA ARG A 709 -26.20 15.10 13.27
C ARG A 709 -26.08 16.54 12.76
N ASN A 710 -26.91 17.47 13.25
CA ASN A 710 -26.99 18.83 12.75
C ASN A 710 -26.22 19.81 13.65
N VAL A 711 -25.64 20.83 13.03
CA VAL A 711 -24.68 21.76 13.64
C VAL A 711 -25.40 22.94 14.29
N GLN A 712 -24.97 23.29 15.51
CA GLN A 712 -25.54 24.35 16.35
C GLN A 712 -24.98 25.74 15.99
N ASP A 713 -25.77 26.79 16.26
CA ASP A 713 -25.47 28.16 15.86
C ASP A 713 -24.17 28.74 16.43
N ASP A 714 -23.68 28.24 17.56
CA ASP A 714 -22.40 28.60 18.18
C ASP A 714 -21.23 27.90 17.48
N VAL A 715 -21.34 26.59 17.23
CA VAL A 715 -20.39 25.85 16.39
C VAL A 715 -20.28 26.47 14.99
N LEU A 716 -21.40 26.90 14.38
CA LEU A 716 -21.37 27.64 13.10
C LEU A 716 -20.60 28.98 13.20
N LYS A 717 -20.59 29.65 14.34
CA LYS A 717 -19.80 30.88 14.56
C LYS A 717 -18.32 30.58 14.85
N MET A 718 -18.01 29.44 15.47
CA MET A 718 -16.63 28.95 15.61
C MET A 718 -16.05 28.53 14.24
N LEU A 719 -16.86 27.89 13.39
CA LEU A 719 -16.50 27.50 12.02
C LEU A 719 -16.09 28.70 11.15
N VAL A 720 -16.78 29.84 11.28
CA VAL A 720 -16.39 31.10 10.64
C VAL A 720 -15.04 31.61 11.14
N GLN A 721 -14.78 31.55 12.45
CA GLN A 721 -13.48 31.94 13.03
C GLN A 721 -12.33 31.03 12.58
N ASN A 722 -12.61 29.74 12.39
CA ASN A 722 -11.71 28.73 11.84
C ASN A 722 -11.53 28.82 10.30
N ASN A 723 -12.32 29.66 9.61
CA ASN A 723 -12.41 29.77 8.14
C ASN A 723 -12.94 28.52 7.40
N GLY A 724 -13.50 27.54 8.11
CA GLY A 724 -13.98 26.26 7.56
C GLY A 724 -15.27 26.35 6.74
N ILE A 725 -15.89 25.20 6.47
CA ILE A 725 -17.09 25.06 5.62
C ILE A 725 -18.06 24.00 6.18
N ILE A 726 -19.37 24.27 6.10
CA ILE A 726 -20.42 23.26 6.30
C ILE A 726 -21.05 22.91 4.95
N MET A 727 -21.10 21.63 4.61
CA MET A 727 -21.59 21.14 3.33
C MET A 727 -22.95 20.48 3.55
N VAL A 728 -24.00 21.06 2.97
CA VAL A 728 -25.39 20.77 3.38
C VAL A 728 -25.84 19.40 2.86
N ASN A 729 -26.36 18.61 3.80
CA ASN A 729 -26.81 17.24 3.63
C ASN A 729 -28.23 17.14 3.05
N PHE A 730 -28.51 16.13 2.21
CA PHE A 730 -29.82 15.94 1.59
C PHE A 730 -30.67 14.84 2.23
N TYR A 731 -30.20 14.09 3.25
CA TYR A 731 -30.99 13.04 3.87
C TYR A 731 -32.29 13.59 4.47
N THR A 732 -33.43 13.01 4.08
CA THR A 732 -34.75 13.48 4.56
C THR A 732 -34.85 13.43 6.10
N GLY A 733 -34.18 12.45 6.72
CA GLY A 733 -34.10 12.28 8.17
C GLY A 733 -33.25 13.33 8.91
N PHE A 734 -32.37 14.09 8.24
CA PHE A 734 -31.59 15.17 8.86
C PHE A 734 -32.07 16.57 8.47
N ILE A 735 -32.80 16.74 7.35
CA ILE A 735 -33.29 18.07 6.93
C ILE A 735 -34.68 18.44 7.47
N GLY A 736 -35.39 17.52 8.15
CA GLY A 736 -36.70 17.78 8.74
C GLY A 736 -37.86 17.84 7.74
N GLY A 737 -37.70 17.21 6.57
CA GLY A 737 -38.71 17.17 5.51
C GLY A 737 -38.22 16.46 4.26
N SER A 738 -39.07 16.37 3.24
CA SER A 738 -38.88 15.48 2.08
C SER A 738 -38.82 16.22 0.74
N SER A 739 -38.41 17.48 0.72
CA SER A 739 -38.35 18.29 -0.51
C SER A 739 -37.13 19.19 -0.58
N ILE A 740 -36.76 19.60 -1.80
CA ILE A 740 -35.70 20.59 -2.05
C ILE A 740 -35.92 21.92 -1.30
N ASP A 741 -37.17 22.30 -1.01
CA ASP A 741 -37.49 23.50 -0.21
C ASP A 741 -36.88 23.42 1.21
N ASN A 742 -36.75 22.21 1.78
CA ASN A 742 -36.11 21.99 3.07
C ASN A 742 -34.59 22.23 3.00
N VAL A 743 -33.92 21.73 1.96
CA VAL A 743 -32.47 21.95 1.72
C VAL A 743 -32.20 23.44 1.52
N ILE A 744 -33.03 24.13 0.74
CA ILE A 744 -32.98 25.59 0.54
C ILE A 744 -33.17 26.34 1.87
N ALA A 745 -34.07 25.89 2.75
CA ALA A 745 -34.25 26.50 4.07
C ALA A 745 -32.99 26.37 4.96
N HIS A 746 -32.31 25.22 4.95
CA HIS A 746 -31.01 25.04 5.63
C HIS A 746 -29.94 25.96 5.05
N LEU A 747 -29.78 25.98 3.72
CA LEU A 747 -28.82 26.84 3.01
C LEU A 747 -29.03 28.33 3.36
N ASN A 748 -30.28 28.81 3.27
CA ASN A 748 -30.64 30.19 3.59
C ASN A 748 -30.39 30.54 5.06
N TYR A 749 -30.69 29.61 5.99
CA TYR A 749 -30.50 29.84 7.42
C TYR A 749 -29.01 29.90 7.79
N ILE A 750 -28.21 28.95 7.30
CA ILE A 750 -26.75 28.93 7.51
C ILE A 750 -26.12 30.20 6.91
N LYS A 751 -26.53 30.61 5.70
CA LYS A 751 -26.12 31.88 5.07
C LYS A 751 -26.41 33.11 5.95
N GLY A 752 -27.51 33.10 6.71
CA GLY A 752 -27.84 34.15 7.68
C GLY A 752 -26.92 34.21 8.91
N ILE A 753 -26.21 33.13 9.24
CA ILE A 753 -25.27 33.06 10.38
C ILE A 753 -23.82 33.23 9.92
N THR A 754 -23.41 32.51 8.88
CA THR A 754 -22.00 32.42 8.45
C THR A 754 -21.67 33.33 7.26
N GLY A 755 -22.68 33.82 6.55
CA GLY A 755 -22.49 34.41 5.22
C GLY A 755 -22.19 33.35 4.14
N PRO A 756 -22.11 33.75 2.87
CA PRO A 756 -21.98 32.82 1.73
C PRO A 756 -20.62 32.13 1.62
N ASN A 757 -19.62 32.50 2.44
CA ASN A 757 -18.24 32.01 2.31
C ASN A 757 -17.97 30.66 3.01
N HIS A 758 -18.92 30.11 3.77
CA HIS A 758 -18.69 28.93 4.62
C HIS A 758 -19.68 27.79 4.33
N ILE A 759 -20.20 27.71 3.10
CA ILE A 759 -21.28 26.79 2.72
C ILE A 759 -20.92 26.02 1.45
N GLY A 760 -21.15 24.72 1.44
CA GLY A 760 -21.05 23.84 0.27
C GLY A 760 -22.23 22.86 0.21
N LEU A 761 -22.11 21.81 -0.61
CA LEU A 761 -23.11 20.75 -0.75
C LEU A 761 -22.48 19.38 -0.48
N GLY A 762 -23.10 18.58 0.37
CA GLY A 762 -22.57 17.31 0.88
C GLY A 762 -23.65 16.25 0.83
N SER A 763 -23.90 15.73 -0.37
CA SER A 763 -25.20 15.20 -0.77
C SER A 763 -25.71 14.01 0.03
N ASP A 764 -24.82 13.16 0.57
CA ASP A 764 -25.16 11.86 1.16
C ASP A 764 -25.72 10.86 0.12
N PHE A 765 -25.56 11.14 -1.18
CA PHE A 765 -26.06 10.27 -2.25
C PHE A 765 -25.41 8.88 -2.14
N ASP A 766 -26.24 7.87 -2.36
CA ASP A 766 -25.94 6.44 -2.22
C ASP A 766 -25.70 5.92 -0.78
N GLY A 767 -25.53 6.79 0.22
CA GLY A 767 -25.42 6.41 1.62
C GLY A 767 -26.77 6.25 2.33
N VAL A 768 -27.81 6.89 1.78
CA VAL A 768 -29.14 7.05 2.40
C VAL A 768 -30.24 6.22 1.74
N ASP A 769 -31.30 5.94 2.49
CA ASP A 769 -32.50 5.24 1.99
C ASP A 769 -33.54 6.16 1.32
N SER A 770 -33.41 7.47 1.49
CA SER A 770 -34.39 8.47 1.08
C SER A 770 -33.81 9.87 0.88
N VAL A 771 -34.08 10.45 -0.29
CA VAL A 771 -33.63 11.80 -0.71
C VAL A 771 -34.82 12.74 -0.95
N PRO A 772 -34.61 14.07 -1.03
CA PRO A 772 -35.69 15.04 -1.12
C PRO A 772 -36.29 15.08 -2.53
N VAL A 773 -37.61 15.24 -2.65
CA VAL A 773 -38.29 15.35 -3.95
C VAL A 773 -37.79 16.57 -4.72
N GLY A 774 -37.23 16.34 -5.91
CA GLY A 774 -36.52 17.33 -6.74
C GLY A 774 -35.00 17.36 -6.53
N LEU A 775 -34.46 16.56 -5.62
CA LEU A 775 -33.04 16.20 -5.45
C LEU A 775 -32.91 14.68 -5.51
N ASP A 776 -33.58 14.09 -6.51
CA ASP A 776 -33.87 12.66 -6.58
C ASP A 776 -32.62 11.80 -6.94
N ASP A 777 -31.57 12.43 -7.48
CA ASP A 777 -30.26 11.85 -7.79
C ASP A 777 -29.23 12.95 -8.16
N VAL A 778 -27.97 12.58 -8.46
CA VAL A 778 -26.89 13.53 -8.79
C VAL A 778 -27.16 14.40 -10.01
N SER A 779 -28.15 14.10 -10.87
CA SER A 779 -28.52 14.98 -11.99
C SER A 779 -29.25 16.27 -11.56
N LYS A 780 -29.59 16.41 -10.27
CA LYS A 780 -30.50 17.45 -9.77
C LYS A 780 -29.86 18.73 -9.23
N PHE A 781 -28.55 18.79 -9.08
CA PHE A 781 -27.87 20.02 -8.66
C PHE A 781 -28.22 21.25 -9.54
N PRO A 782 -28.32 21.19 -10.88
CA PRO A 782 -28.72 22.33 -11.71
C PRO A 782 -30.10 22.91 -11.36
N ASP A 783 -31.04 22.08 -10.92
CA ASP A 783 -32.40 22.50 -10.56
C ASP A 783 -32.40 23.21 -9.18
N LEU A 784 -31.54 22.79 -8.24
CA LEU A 784 -31.27 23.51 -6.99
C LEU A 784 -30.65 24.89 -7.24
N PHE A 785 -29.64 24.97 -8.10
CA PHE A 785 -28.93 26.21 -8.40
C PHE A 785 -29.84 27.26 -9.06
N ASP A 786 -30.72 26.84 -9.98
CA ASP A 786 -31.74 27.73 -10.52
C ASP A 786 -32.71 28.22 -9.45
N MET A 787 -33.24 27.35 -8.57
CA MET A 787 -34.17 27.77 -7.51
C MET A 787 -33.56 28.81 -6.56
N LEU A 788 -32.27 28.65 -6.21
CA LEU A 788 -31.50 29.59 -5.40
C LEU A 788 -31.29 30.94 -6.10
N GLY A 789 -30.99 30.92 -7.40
CA GLY A 789 -30.85 32.13 -8.23
C GLY A 789 -32.18 32.84 -8.53
N ASP A 790 -33.28 32.11 -8.58
CA ASP A 790 -34.65 32.64 -8.76
C ASP A 790 -35.26 33.20 -7.45
N GLY A 791 -34.67 32.84 -6.29
CA GLY A 791 -35.16 33.19 -4.95
C GLY A 791 -36.51 32.55 -4.60
N ARG A 792 -36.76 31.30 -5.04
CA ARG A 792 -38.10 30.67 -5.00
C ARG A 792 -38.12 29.29 -4.34
N TYR A 793 -39.19 29.01 -3.62
CA TYR A 793 -39.61 27.70 -3.14
C TYR A 793 -40.65 27.07 -4.09
N ARG A 794 -40.77 25.74 -4.12
CA ARG A 794 -41.75 25.00 -4.95
C ARG A 794 -43.20 25.36 -4.64
N ASN A 795 -43.48 25.78 -3.41
CA ASN A 795 -44.79 26.28 -2.98
C ASN A 795 -45.12 27.70 -3.50
N GLY A 796 -44.21 28.37 -4.21
CA GLY A 796 -44.39 29.70 -4.79
C GLY A 796 -44.06 30.88 -3.88
N SER A 797 -43.67 30.63 -2.62
CA SER A 797 -43.09 31.67 -1.76
C SER A 797 -41.63 31.98 -2.12
N THR A 798 -41.14 33.14 -1.68
CA THR A 798 -39.87 33.73 -2.12
C THR A 798 -38.93 34.07 -0.96
N TYR A 799 -37.64 34.11 -1.25
CA TYR A 799 -36.56 34.58 -0.39
C TYR A 799 -35.62 35.50 -1.18
N GLU A 800 -34.64 36.12 -0.52
CA GLU A 800 -33.64 36.95 -1.20
C GLU A 800 -32.80 36.06 -2.14
N PRO A 801 -32.77 36.31 -3.47
CA PRO A 801 -32.04 35.48 -4.42
C PRO A 801 -30.56 35.37 -4.10
N TRP A 802 -29.96 34.21 -4.37
CA TRP A 802 -28.51 34.05 -4.28
C TRP A 802 -27.84 34.70 -5.50
N THR A 803 -26.88 35.58 -5.25
CA THR A 803 -26.13 36.23 -6.34
C THR A 803 -25.18 35.25 -7.02
N HIS A 804 -24.75 35.58 -8.24
CA HIS A 804 -23.82 34.77 -9.04
C HIS A 804 -22.53 34.40 -8.29
N ASP A 805 -21.97 35.35 -7.51
CA ASP A 805 -20.79 35.15 -6.65
C ASP A 805 -21.07 34.16 -5.51
N GLU A 806 -22.23 34.24 -4.87
CA GLU A 806 -22.62 33.33 -3.79
C GLU A 806 -22.92 31.91 -4.29
N LEU A 807 -23.46 31.78 -5.50
CA LEU A 807 -23.61 30.49 -6.17
C LEU A 807 -22.26 29.88 -6.55
N ARG A 808 -21.30 30.66 -7.06
CA ARG A 808 -19.93 30.15 -7.35
C ARG A 808 -19.24 29.61 -6.09
N LYS A 809 -19.42 30.32 -4.98
CA LYS A 809 -18.98 29.92 -3.63
C LYS A 809 -19.61 28.61 -3.17
N LEU A 810 -20.93 28.48 -3.30
CA LEU A 810 -21.68 27.27 -2.97
C LEU A 810 -21.28 26.07 -3.85
N ALA A 811 -21.02 26.29 -5.13
CA ALA A 811 -20.65 25.24 -6.08
C ALA A 811 -19.31 24.60 -5.73
N GLY A 812 -18.27 25.42 -5.46
CA GLY A 812 -16.95 24.85 -5.16
C GLY A 812 -15.89 25.83 -4.66
N GLU A 813 -16.00 27.14 -4.89
CA GLU A 813 -14.93 28.07 -4.50
C GLU A 813 -14.69 28.09 -2.97
N ASN A 814 -15.72 27.83 -2.15
CA ASN A 814 -15.56 27.71 -0.70
C ASN A 814 -14.73 26.48 -0.30
N LEU A 815 -14.98 25.32 -0.91
CA LEU A 815 -14.23 24.11 -0.60
C LEU A 815 -12.81 24.16 -1.18
N LEU A 816 -12.64 24.74 -2.38
CA LEU A 816 -11.32 25.00 -2.95
C LEU A 816 -10.49 25.94 -2.06
N ARG A 817 -11.11 26.95 -1.45
CA ARG A 817 -10.44 27.75 -0.40
C ARG A 817 -10.06 26.89 0.79
N VAL A 818 -11.01 26.20 1.42
CA VAL A 818 -10.77 25.44 2.65
C VAL A 818 -9.72 24.34 2.46
N PHE A 819 -9.80 23.57 1.38
CA PHE A 819 -8.79 22.57 1.06
C PHE A 819 -7.44 23.21 0.73
N GLY A 820 -7.42 24.30 -0.04
CA GLY A 820 -6.19 25.04 -0.32
C GLY A 820 -5.55 25.68 0.92
N ASP A 821 -6.35 26.02 1.94
CA ASP A 821 -5.86 26.51 3.23
C ASP A 821 -5.23 25.37 4.04
N VAL A 822 -5.86 24.18 4.06
CA VAL A 822 -5.29 22.96 4.66
C VAL A 822 -3.98 22.54 3.96
N GLU A 823 -3.91 22.63 2.64
CA GLU A 823 -2.66 22.41 1.88
C GLU A 823 -1.56 23.39 2.28
N ARG A 824 -1.88 24.67 2.53
CA ARG A 824 -0.89 25.66 3.01
C ARG A 824 -0.48 25.44 4.47
N VAL A 825 -1.34 24.85 5.31
CA VAL A 825 -0.94 24.46 6.68
C VAL A 825 0.07 23.31 6.65
N ARG A 826 -0.17 22.27 5.85
CA ARG A 826 0.82 21.21 5.56
C ARG A 826 2.17 21.79 5.12
N ASP A 827 2.14 22.69 4.14
CA ASP A 827 3.38 23.27 3.60
C ASP A 827 4.12 24.15 4.63
N SER A 828 3.40 24.75 5.58
CA SER A 828 3.99 25.47 6.73
C SER A 828 4.51 24.54 7.85
N MET A 829 4.19 23.24 7.79
CA MET A 829 4.54 22.21 8.78
C MET A 829 5.56 21.19 8.24
N VAL A 830 6.27 21.51 7.15
CA VAL A 830 7.28 20.61 6.54
C VAL A 830 8.41 20.20 7.49
N ASP A 831 8.84 21.11 8.37
CA ASP A 831 9.87 20.85 9.40
C ASP A 831 9.32 20.20 10.68
N VAL A 832 8.02 19.87 10.72
CA VAL A 832 7.39 19.20 11.87
C VAL A 832 7.51 17.69 11.69
N GLU A 833 8.30 17.04 12.53
CA GLU A 833 8.38 15.58 12.60
C GLU A 833 7.00 14.95 12.87
N PRO A 834 6.67 13.78 12.27
CA PRO A 834 5.41 13.09 12.51
C PRO A 834 5.08 12.89 14.00
N TYR A 835 3.79 12.86 14.33
CA TYR A 835 3.36 12.42 15.65
C TYR A 835 3.52 10.89 15.75
N GLU A 836 4.25 10.43 16.78
CA GLU A 836 4.69 9.04 16.95
C GLU A 836 4.10 8.37 18.19
N ASP A 837 3.36 9.13 19.00
CA ASP A 837 2.84 8.72 20.29
C ASP A 837 1.78 7.62 20.14
N LEU A 838 1.92 6.53 20.91
CA LEU A 838 0.88 5.52 21.04
C LEU A 838 -0.26 6.03 21.94
N ILE A 839 -1.49 5.59 21.65
CA ILE A 839 -2.65 5.87 22.51
C ILE A 839 -2.44 5.20 23.89
N PRO A 840 -2.58 5.90 25.03
CA PRO A 840 -2.40 5.28 26.35
C PRO A 840 -3.45 4.19 26.63
N TYR A 841 -3.07 3.07 27.25
CA TYR A 841 -4.04 2.03 27.66
C TYR A 841 -5.20 2.58 28.50
N GLN A 842 -4.93 3.61 29.31
CA GLN A 842 -5.95 4.30 30.10
C GLN A 842 -7.10 4.89 29.25
N GLU A 843 -6.84 5.37 28.02
CA GLU A 843 -7.90 5.87 27.14
C GLU A 843 -8.80 4.72 26.63
N PHE A 844 -8.26 3.52 26.40
CA PHE A 844 -9.09 2.33 26.13
C PHE A 844 -9.89 1.88 27.36
N VAL A 845 -9.35 2.02 28.58
CA VAL A 845 -10.08 1.73 29.84
C VAL A 845 -11.25 2.70 30.01
N GLU A 846 -11.03 3.99 29.82
CA GLU A 846 -12.07 5.04 29.91
C GLU A 846 -13.10 4.97 28.79
N ALA A 847 -12.71 4.43 27.63
CA ALA A 847 -13.62 4.09 26.53
C ALA A 847 -14.40 2.78 26.75
N GLY A 848 -14.12 2.02 27.82
CA GLY A 848 -14.78 0.74 28.11
C GLY A 848 -14.35 -0.41 27.19
N VAL A 849 -13.23 -0.28 26.48
CA VAL A 849 -12.77 -1.19 25.40
C VAL A 849 -11.35 -1.72 25.62
N ALA A 850 -10.84 -1.73 26.85
CA ALA A 850 -9.50 -2.25 27.17
C ALA A 850 -9.27 -3.74 26.84
N GLU A 851 -10.34 -4.54 26.73
CA GLU A 851 -10.27 -5.97 26.36
C GLU A 851 -10.60 -6.19 24.87
N GLN A 852 -9.68 -5.83 23.96
CA GLN A 852 -9.80 -6.17 22.53
C GLN A 852 -9.04 -7.45 22.17
N PRO A 853 -9.72 -8.59 21.94
CA PRO A 853 -9.05 -9.86 21.60
C PRO A 853 -8.43 -9.86 20.18
N CYS A 854 -8.81 -8.88 19.36
CA CYS A 854 -8.33 -8.68 17.99
C CYS A 854 -7.16 -7.68 17.89
N MET A 855 -6.64 -7.18 19.02
CA MET A 855 -5.49 -6.28 19.08
C MET A 855 -4.28 -7.05 19.64
N SER A 856 -3.21 -7.19 18.85
CA SER A 856 -2.00 -7.94 19.24
C SER A 856 -1.08 -7.15 20.17
N ASP A 857 -1.08 -5.83 20.02
CA ASP A 857 -0.19 -4.85 20.64
C ASP A 857 -0.76 -4.23 21.93
N ILE A 858 -1.93 -4.68 22.41
CA ILE A 858 -2.59 -4.16 23.63
C ILE A 858 -1.72 -4.26 24.89
N ASP A 859 -0.77 -5.20 24.95
CA ASP A 859 0.20 -5.31 26.05
C ASP A 859 1.36 -4.31 25.95
N ILE A 860 1.61 -3.69 24.80
CA ILE A 860 2.56 -2.57 24.66
C ILE A 860 1.92 -1.29 25.19
N HIS A 861 0.63 -1.05 24.90
CA HIS A 861 -0.09 0.12 25.43
C HIS A 861 -0.15 0.17 26.97
N LYS A 862 0.04 -0.96 27.65
CA LYS A 862 0.05 -1.12 29.12
C LYS A 862 1.40 -0.77 29.79
N GLN A 863 2.47 -0.57 29.02
CA GLN A 863 3.85 -0.37 29.50
C GLN A 863 4.26 1.11 29.51
#